data_AF-A0A1I0NMP7-F1
#
_entry.id   AF-A0A1I0NMP7-F1
#
_cell.length_a   1.000
_cell.length_b   1.000
_cell.length_c   1.000
_cell.angle_alpha   90.00
_cell.angle_beta   90.00
_cell.angle_gamma   90.00
#
_symmetry.space_group_name_H-M   'P 1'
#
loop_
_entity.id
_entity.type
_entity.pdbx_description
1 polymer ?
#
loop_
_entity_poly.entity_id
_entity_poly.type
_entity_poly.pdbx_seq_one_letter_code
_entity_poly.pdbx_strand_id
1 'polypeptide(L)'
;MVEFTRRTLIASSAAAAMGIGAVGAASANDRPDEHDTPAAPYIEGSIDRLSTTAFGAEVTGPFVFETGELLYSLQGPSDDNPEPFNEGGVGVIDDFQFTFNGKNDEFDELEPPRTNAEQGEVQSAVGQYRLLVQTGDEINGGTERFGHPQTPAGEDLADVVEERYEGVGDQADMNFFVPTNDEGTEGYLFTNNETRPGAISRTPLSRDEDGYWQADLENAMELENTAAFREIGGTKVNCYGDLSPWDTPLSAEEEYGHPRVGGLATVSDIVERGSGVGLRGSSEFWNRPNILGIEHALAEIFGEADSWYPMGLSNNRGTEKMAYHLGAEPVDIADGEDTPQPIADEAFPNRYRYGKIVEITEPTADEPVPVKHHVFGRAAWECPEVLPDERTVYLASDGGAKGIYKFVAEEPIPSYDDRTDVRGTLYAMKASEVGEGPVAETDLKVEWVPLGTASNAEVESWIADYDDVTQVDYLETHAETDWKDDLDRALREADEEVAINGNRDYVTDEEVVEWAAQYEERGPAGVDEDLRRIPFLETRAAAKEVGASVEFNKAEGIDARDDAEPGDFIYFGISALGGYMTDDEGDLQFDRVDTGVVYRAELESGYDVSRLEPVVVGPNDGDPESILDESLINVDNVMVMDDGRVLLCEDKGSFGRSYPNDALWVYEPPTSLHVDSVAVSHGGTGTADLTLSSVPDGLAGGRVTVSVEHADVAAITDASYHDALELTAGPTIADDGSTVEFRFADLDAEIEPGAMDVRLASIELEGTGTGTTDITVDVHALDADDGTAIEPQARPGVVVTGPPPIGGGSGGRAPTDLDGDGKFEDVNGNGRLDYDDVVALFDSIEDESVMLNVDAFDFNENGRIDYDDVTVLYDEI
;
A
#
# COMPACT_ATOMS: atom_id res chain seq x y z
N MET A 1 27.88 -11.91 -5.71
CA MET A 1 27.18 -11.74 -4.43
C MET A 1 27.44 -12.96 -3.57
N VAL A 2 27.74 -12.77 -2.28
CA VAL A 2 27.65 -13.87 -1.31
C VAL A 2 26.17 -13.92 -0.95
N GLU A 3 25.43 -14.95 -1.41
CA GLU A 3 24.05 -15.17 -0.95
C GLU A 3 24.02 -15.12 0.59
N PHE A 4 23.29 -14.16 1.16
CA PHE A 4 23.08 -14.01 2.60
C PHE A 4 22.06 -15.04 3.09
N THR A 5 22.47 -16.32 3.03
CA THR A 5 21.69 -17.44 3.57
C THR A 5 21.92 -17.58 5.08
N ARG A 6 21.08 -18.36 5.77
CA ARG A 6 21.29 -18.84 7.15
C ARG A 6 22.73 -19.29 7.47
N ARG A 7 23.50 -19.75 6.47
CA ARG A 7 24.92 -20.14 6.63
C ARG A 7 25.90 -18.97 6.74
N THR A 8 25.57 -17.82 6.14
CA THR A 8 26.39 -16.61 6.15
C THR A 8 26.21 -15.84 7.47
N LEU A 9 24.98 -15.77 7.99
CA LEU A 9 24.66 -15.27 9.35
C LEU A 9 25.35 -16.09 10.47
N ILE A 10 25.47 -17.41 10.29
CA ILE A 10 26.22 -18.27 11.24
C ILE A 10 27.74 -18.01 11.19
N ALA A 11 28.26 -17.48 10.08
CA ALA A 11 29.69 -17.23 9.90
C ALA A 11 30.15 -15.89 10.50
N SER A 12 29.29 -14.85 10.51
CA SER A 12 29.52 -13.58 11.24
C SER A 12 29.38 -13.75 12.75
N SER A 13 28.39 -14.53 13.21
CA SER A 13 28.13 -14.80 14.64
C SER A 13 29.15 -15.71 15.34
N ALA A 14 30.04 -16.41 14.60
CA ALA A 14 31.04 -17.32 15.17
C ALA A 14 32.12 -16.64 16.05
N ALA A 15 32.12 -15.31 16.16
CA ALA A 15 32.96 -14.56 17.09
C ALA A 15 32.43 -14.51 18.54
N ALA A 16 31.15 -14.84 18.80
CA ALA A 16 30.55 -14.70 20.13
C ALA A 16 29.95 -16.00 20.69
N ALA A 17 30.60 -16.51 21.73
CA ALA A 17 30.05 -17.32 22.82
C ALA A 17 29.55 -18.78 22.58
N MET A 18 30.42 -19.73 22.91
CA MET A 18 30.04 -21.09 23.35
C MET A 18 29.43 -21.07 24.77
N GLY A 19 28.26 -21.70 24.99
CA GLY A 19 27.78 -21.91 26.38
C GLY A 19 26.37 -22.49 26.63
N ILE A 20 26.14 -23.75 26.25
CA ILE A 20 25.11 -24.73 26.69
C ILE A 20 24.13 -24.34 27.85
N GLY A 21 22.82 -24.53 27.62
CA GLY A 21 21.96 -25.28 28.56
C GLY A 21 20.45 -24.99 28.54
N ALA A 22 19.64 -25.75 27.79
CA ALA A 22 18.16 -25.69 27.83
C ALA A 22 17.53 -26.89 28.56
N VAL A 23 16.44 -26.63 29.31
CA VAL A 23 15.46 -27.60 29.84
C VAL A 23 14.06 -27.03 29.58
N GLY A 24 13.21 -27.80 28.88
CA GLY A 24 11.89 -27.44 28.33
C GLY A 24 10.72 -27.31 29.34
N ALA A 25 9.43 -27.41 28.94
CA ALA A 25 8.84 -27.86 27.69
C ALA A 25 7.33 -27.45 27.56
N ALA A 26 6.89 -27.28 26.31
CA ALA A 26 5.61 -27.66 25.64
C ALA A 26 4.22 -27.30 26.23
N SER A 27 3.32 -26.74 25.39
CA SER A 27 2.54 -27.52 24.40
C SER A 27 1.64 -26.67 23.47
N ALA A 28 1.82 -26.81 22.15
CA ALA A 28 0.78 -26.65 21.11
C ALA A 28 0.96 -27.82 20.11
N ASN A 29 -0.11 -28.22 19.42
CA ASN A 29 -0.09 -29.35 18.49
C ASN A 29 0.56 -28.92 17.16
N ASP A 30 1.88 -28.94 17.10
CA ASP A 30 2.63 -28.59 15.90
C ASP A 30 2.74 -29.78 14.93
N ARG A 31 2.62 -29.49 13.63
CA ARG A 31 3.33 -30.29 12.63
C ARG A 31 4.83 -30.13 12.95
N PRO A 32 5.60 -31.20 13.22
CA PRO A 32 6.95 -31.09 13.78
C PRO A 32 8.02 -30.42 12.89
N ASP A 33 7.63 -29.94 11.71
CA ASP A 33 8.51 -29.51 10.63
C ASP A 33 8.28 -28.02 10.25
N GLU A 34 7.34 -27.30 10.91
CA GLU A 34 6.91 -25.91 10.57
C GLU A 34 7.86 -24.78 11.04
N HIS A 35 8.93 -25.10 11.77
CA HIS A 35 9.85 -24.11 12.36
C HIS A 35 11.19 -23.98 11.62
N ASP A 36 11.31 -24.59 10.44
CA ASP A 36 12.53 -24.59 9.62
C ASP A 36 12.17 -24.25 8.17
N THR A 37 11.45 -23.13 7.97
CA THR A 37 11.12 -22.61 6.64
C THR A 37 12.43 -22.41 5.86
N PRO A 38 12.68 -23.20 4.80
CA PRO A 38 13.94 -23.12 4.09
C PRO A 38 14.16 -21.70 3.56
N ALA A 39 15.40 -21.23 3.62
CA ALA A 39 15.78 -19.88 3.20
C ALA A 39 15.17 -18.71 4.00
N ALA A 40 14.44 -18.92 5.10
CA ALA A 40 14.12 -17.86 6.06
C ALA A 40 15.20 -17.78 7.17
N PRO A 41 15.64 -16.58 7.60
CA PRO A 41 15.45 -15.30 6.91
C PRO A 41 16.28 -15.19 5.62
N TYR A 42 15.88 -14.30 4.71
CA TYR A 42 16.54 -13.99 3.43
C TYR A 42 16.48 -12.49 3.12
N ILE A 43 17.55 -11.97 2.51
CA ILE A 43 17.64 -10.59 2.02
C ILE A 43 18.31 -10.64 0.64
N GLU A 44 17.65 -10.06 -0.35
CA GLU A 44 18.20 -9.79 -1.68
C GLU A 44 18.76 -8.35 -1.68
N GLY A 45 20.06 -8.17 -1.49
CA GLY A 45 20.68 -6.86 -1.24
C GLY A 45 21.35 -6.81 0.14
N SER A 46 21.26 -5.67 0.83
CA SER A 46 21.70 -5.52 2.22
C SER A 46 20.69 -4.72 3.04
N ILE A 47 20.73 -4.88 4.36
CA ILE A 47 19.90 -4.14 5.30
C ILE A 47 20.74 -3.82 6.53
N ASP A 48 20.64 -2.59 7.04
CA ASP A 48 21.36 -2.15 8.25
C ASP A 48 20.39 -1.49 9.23
N ARG A 49 20.53 -1.82 10.52
CA ARG A 49 19.78 -1.17 11.60
C ARG A 49 20.28 0.27 11.79
N LEU A 50 19.39 1.24 11.58
CA LEU A 50 19.70 2.65 11.82
C LEU A 50 19.32 3.07 13.24
N SER A 51 18.16 2.65 13.72
CA SER A 51 17.59 3.11 15.00
C SER A 51 16.84 2.00 15.73
N THR A 52 16.69 2.12 17.05
CA THR A 52 15.71 1.38 17.84
C THR A 52 14.86 2.33 18.66
N THR A 53 13.57 2.04 18.79
CA THR A 53 12.63 2.83 19.61
C THR A 53 12.93 2.74 21.10
N ALA A 54 12.20 3.52 21.91
CA ALA A 54 12.11 3.27 23.33
C ALA A 54 11.23 2.03 23.60
N PHE A 55 11.41 1.37 24.74
CA PHE A 55 10.71 0.12 25.03
C PHE A 55 9.19 0.29 24.98
N GLY A 56 8.52 -0.63 24.28
CA GLY A 56 7.07 -0.64 24.08
C GLY A 56 6.62 0.14 22.86
N ALA A 57 7.46 1.03 22.32
CA ALA A 57 7.08 1.82 21.16
C ALA A 57 7.38 1.13 19.82
N GLU A 58 6.50 1.38 18.87
CA GLU A 58 6.64 1.05 17.45
C GLU A 58 7.40 2.18 16.73
N VAL A 59 8.05 1.85 15.61
CA VAL A 59 8.61 2.86 14.69
C VAL A 59 7.54 3.14 13.67
N THR A 60 6.98 4.34 13.65
CA THR A 60 5.99 4.67 12.62
C THR A 60 6.23 6.00 11.96
N GLY A 61 5.58 6.20 10.82
CA GLY A 61 5.63 7.46 10.07
C GLY A 61 7.03 7.98 9.72
N PRO A 62 7.93 7.16 9.15
CA PRO A 62 9.21 7.67 8.67
C PRO A 62 8.98 8.73 7.60
N PHE A 63 9.73 9.82 7.67
CA PHE A 63 9.76 10.82 6.61
C PHE A 63 11.17 11.39 6.49
N VAL A 64 11.67 11.40 5.25
CA VAL A 64 12.97 11.98 4.90
C VAL A 64 12.73 13.25 4.11
N PHE A 65 13.23 14.38 4.62
CA PHE A 65 13.14 15.65 3.89
C PHE A 65 14.02 15.59 2.62
N GLU A 66 13.71 16.41 1.61
CA GLU A 66 14.60 16.61 0.44
C GLU A 66 16.05 16.99 0.83
N THR A 67 16.23 17.56 2.03
CA THR A 67 17.54 17.92 2.58
C THR A 67 18.28 16.76 3.26
N GLY A 68 17.66 15.59 3.35
CA GLY A 68 18.21 14.32 3.86
C GLY A 68 17.99 14.06 5.35
N GLU A 69 17.46 15.01 6.13
CA GLU A 69 17.10 14.78 7.53
C GLU A 69 15.97 13.74 7.65
N LEU A 70 16.04 12.89 8.68
CA LEU A 70 15.02 11.88 8.98
C LEU A 70 14.21 12.28 10.20
N LEU A 71 12.88 12.17 10.11
CA LEU A 71 11.97 12.15 11.25
C LEU A 71 11.17 10.85 11.26
N TYR A 72 10.66 10.48 12.43
CA TYR A 72 9.68 9.41 12.58
C TYR A 72 8.96 9.53 13.94
N SER A 73 7.80 8.89 14.04
CA SER A 73 6.96 8.83 15.24
C SER A 73 7.41 7.74 16.21
N LEU A 74 7.32 8.07 17.50
CA LEU A 74 7.44 7.14 18.61
C LEU A 74 6.03 6.82 19.10
N GLN A 75 5.44 5.74 18.60
CA GLN A 75 4.07 5.33 18.89
C GLN A 75 4.01 4.40 20.09
N GLY A 76 3.10 4.63 21.04
CA GLY A 76 2.82 3.74 22.16
C GLY A 76 3.97 3.39 23.11
N PRO A 77 4.93 4.28 23.46
CA PRO A 77 6.01 3.93 24.38
C PRO A 77 5.50 3.54 25.76
N SER A 78 6.27 2.71 26.47
CA SER A 78 5.95 2.37 27.85
C SER A 78 6.13 3.55 28.81
N ASP A 79 5.12 3.81 29.65
CA ASP A 79 5.19 4.77 30.77
C ASP A 79 6.35 4.55 31.75
N ASP A 80 6.93 3.33 31.77
CA ASP A 80 8.06 2.99 32.64
C ASP A 80 9.41 3.52 32.11
N ASN A 81 9.44 4.05 30.88
CA ASN A 81 10.62 4.65 30.28
C ASN A 81 11.02 5.97 31.00
N PRO A 82 12.29 6.39 30.93
CA PRO A 82 12.69 7.73 31.37
C PRO A 82 12.12 8.82 30.47
N GLU A 83 11.71 9.95 31.08
CA GLU A 83 11.43 11.19 30.35
C GLU A 83 12.61 11.57 29.42
N PRO A 84 12.35 11.96 28.15
CA PRO A 84 11.03 12.22 27.57
C PRO A 84 10.37 11.01 26.85
N PHE A 85 10.96 9.82 26.88
CA PHE A 85 10.56 8.66 26.06
C PHE A 85 9.44 7.78 26.68
N ASN A 86 8.70 8.35 27.63
CA ASN A 86 7.56 7.71 28.30
C ASN A 86 6.21 8.23 27.78
N GLU A 87 6.23 9.04 26.73
CA GLU A 87 5.08 9.61 26.04
C GLU A 87 5.37 9.56 24.54
N GLY A 88 4.35 9.27 23.74
CA GLY A 88 4.46 9.22 22.29
C GLY A 88 4.63 10.61 21.67
N GLY A 89 4.97 10.65 20.39
CA GLY A 89 5.14 11.89 19.66
C GLY A 89 6.01 11.76 18.42
N VAL A 90 6.36 12.89 17.81
CA VAL A 90 7.18 12.91 16.59
C VAL A 90 8.53 13.49 16.91
N GLY A 91 9.59 12.84 16.41
CA GLY A 91 10.96 13.30 16.61
C GLY A 91 11.81 13.24 15.34
N VAL A 92 12.88 14.03 15.37
CA VAL A 92 13.82 14.18 14.26
C VAL A 92 15.21 13.71 14.71
N ILE A 93 15.98 13.14 13.80
CA ILE A 93 17.39 12.85 14.03
C ILE A 93 18.22 14.11 13.70
N ASP A 94 18.69 14.77 14.74
CA ASP A 94 19.58 15.93 14.62
C ASP A 94 21.00 15.51 14.18
N ASP A 95 21.71 16.43 13.49
CA ASP A 95 23.11 16.27 13.06
C ASP A 95 23.38 15.10 12.08
N PHE A 96 22.37 14.64 11.34
CA PHE A 96 22.49 13.63 10.28
C PHE A 96 21.63 14.00 9.06
N GLN A 97 22.14 13.67 7.86
CA GLN A 97 21.42 13.78 6.60
C GLN A 97 21.84 12.60 5.71
N PHE A 98 20.88 11.93 5.09
CA PHE A 98 21.15 11.00 4.00
C PHE A 98 21.80 11.74 2.82
N THR A 99 22.76 11.10 2.16
CA THR A 99 23.45 11.71 1.01
C THR A 99 22.84 11.34 -0.33
N PHE A 100 21.81 10.47 -0.30
CA PHE A 100 21.11 9.97 -1.48
C PHE A 100 22.04 9.29 -2.50
N ASN A 101 23.02 8.53 -2.02
CA ASN A 101 24.00 7.83 -2.84
C ASN A 101 23.67 6.34 -3.07
N GLY A 102 22.49 5.89 -2.63
CA GLY A 102 21.98 4.52 -2.75
C GLY A 102 22.73 3.47 -1.96
N LYS A 103 23.50 3.88 -0.95
CA LYS A 103 24.31 2.99 -0.11
C LYS A 103 24.16 3.27 1.36
N ASN A 104 24.23 2.23 2.18
CA ASN A 104 24.33 2.37 3.63
C ASN A 104 25.77 2.62 4.11
N ASP A 105 26.48 3.57 3.50
CA ASP A 105 27.88 3.87 3.87
C ASP A 105 28.03 5.15 4.73
N GLU A 106 26.93 5.87 4.98
CA GLU A 106 26.93 7.05 5.85
C GLU A 106 26.99 6.70 7.34
N PHE A 107 26.72 5.44 7.72
CA PHE A 107 26.71 4.96 9.10
C PHE A 107 27.19 3.51 9.23
N ASP A 108 27.64 3.15 10.43
CA ASP A 108 27.84 1.75 10.80
C ASP A 108 26.54 1.24 11.43
N GLU A 109 26.12 0.00 11.13
CA GLU A 109 24.95 -0.64 11.73
C GLU A 109 24.90 -0.49 13.26
N LEU A 110 23.74 -0.08 13.78
CA LEU A 110 23.49 0.04 15.21
C LEU A 110 23.47 -1.33 15.87
N GLU A 111 24.32 -1.55 16.86
CA GLU A 111 24.28 -2.77 17.68
C GLU A 111 23.00 -2.85 18.55
N PRO A 112 22.46 -4.05 18.80
CA PRO A 112 21.28 -4.22 19.65
C PRO A 112 21.44 -3.61 21.06
N PRO A 113 20.41 -2.94 21.62
CA PRO A 113 20.48 -2.37 22.97
C PRO A 113 20.56 -3.47 24.04
N ARG A 114 21.52 -3.36 24.97
CA ARG A 114 21.89 -4.46 25.89
C ARG A 114 21.53 -4.20 27.35
N THR A 115 21.07 -3.00 27.66
CA THR A 115 20.73 -2.58 29.01
C THR A 115 19.36 -1.92 29.05
N ASN A 116 18.65 -2.03 30.17
CA ASN A 116 17.37 -1.33 30.36
C ASN A 116 17.46 0.19 30.18
N ALA A 117 18.65 0.79 30.33
CA ALA A 117 18.85 2.22 30.08
C ALA A 117 18.85 2.51 28.58
N GLU A 118 19.56 1.71 27.79
CA GLU A 118 19.54 1.82 26.32
C GLU A 118 18.16 1.47 25.77
N GLN A 119 17.50 0.44 26.31
CA GLN A 119 16.17 0.01 25.88
C GLN A 119 15.07 1.01 26.26
N GLY A 120 15.29 1.89 27.23
CA GLY A 120 14.30 2.88 27.66
C GLY A 120 14.34 4.19 26.87
N GLU A 121 15.27 4.34 25.92
CA GLU A 121 15.48 5.56 25.15
C GLU A 121 15.65 5.18 23.67
N VAL A 122 15.27 6.08 22.76
CA VAL A 122 15.59 5.88 21.34
C VAL A 122 17.11 5.82 21.16
N GLN A 123 17.61 4.76 20.50
CA GLN A 123 19.01 4.62 20.14
C GLN A 123 19.16 4.83 18.64
N SER A 124 20.21 5.53 18.21
CA SER A 124 20.48 5.75 16.79
C SER A 124 21.96 5.51 16.47
N ALA A 125 22.23 4.91 15.31
CA ALA A 125 23.57 4.81 14.74
C ALA A 125 24.17 6.19 14.41
N VAL A 126 23.29 7.18 14.18
CA VAL A 126 23.62 8.52 13.70
C VAL A 126 22.92 9.59 14.52
N GLY A 127 23.56 10.75 14.64
CA GLY A 127 22.91 11.92 15.24
C GLY A 127 22.34 11.68 16.64
N GLN A 128 21.34 12.49 17.01
CA GLN A 128 20.54 12.29 18.21
C GLN A 128 19.06 12.45 17.87
N TYR A 129 18.24 11.49 18.28
CA TYR A 129 16.78 11.62 18.19
C TYR A 129 16.26 12.64 19.21
N ARG A 130 15.51 13.64 18.74
CA ARG A 130 14.89 14.69 19.56
C ARG A 130 13.42 14.84 19.18
N LEU A 131 12.56 14.75 20.18
CA LEU A 131 11.12 15.00 20.04
C LEU A 131 10.86 16.47 19.67
N LEU A 132 10.05 16.69 18.64
CA LEU A 132 9.55 17.98 18.17
C LEU A 132 8.24 18.34 18.86
N VAL A 133 7.37 17.36 19.05
CA VAL A 133 6.06 17.45 19.71
C VAL A 133 5.76 16.12 20.38
N GLN A 134 5.06 16.16 21.51
CA GLN A 134 4.63 14.98 22.26
C GLN A 134 3.13 15.00 22.49
N THR A 135 2.56 13.82 22.70
CA THR A 135 1.18 13.66 23.17
C THR A 135 0.88 14.60 24.34
N GLY A 136 -0.27 15.27 24.28
CA GLY A 136 -0.73 16.10 25.40
C GLY A 136 -0.07 17.48 25.48
N ASP A 137 0.91 17.80 24.64
CA ASP A 137 1.46 19.15 24.52
C ASP A 137 0.33 20.16 24.25
N GLU A 138 0.37 21.32 24.92
CA GLU A 138 -0.60 22.40 24.68
C GLU A 138 -0.37 23.00 23.29
N ILE A 139 -1.36 22.86 22.40
CA ILE A 139 -1.34 23.41 21.04
C ILE A 139 -2.46 24.43 20.82
N ASN A 140 -2.45 25.12 19.67
CA ASN A 140 -3.48 26.08 19.27
C ASN A 140 -3.71 27.17 20.34
N GLY A 141 -2.62 27.74 20.87
CA GLY A 141 -2.67 28.71 21.97
C GLY A 141 -3.24 28.16 23.30
N GLY A 142 -3.20 26.84 23.50
CA GLY A 142 -3.63 26.13 24.71
C GLY A 142 -5.12 25.78 24.74
N THR A 143 -5.81 25.80 23.59
CA THR A 143 -7.21 25.32 23.50
C THR A 143 -7.33 23.85 23.15
N GLU A 144 -6.26 23.27 22.61
CA GLU A 144 -6.18 21.88 22.16
C GLU A 144 -4.92 21.22 22.74
N ARG A 145 -4.86 19.90 22.63
CA ARG A 145 -3.72 19.09 23.01
C ARG A 145 -3.38 18.15 21.86
N PHE A 146 -2.08 17.98 21.59
CA PHE A 146 -1.61 17.11 20.53
C PHE A 146 -2.08 15.66 20.74
N GLY A 147 -2.76 15.07 19.76
CA GLY A 147 -3.31 13.70 19.78
C GLY A 147 -4.62 13.53 20.56
N HIS A 148 -5.32 14.63 20.90
CA HIS A 148 -6.55 14.60 21.73
C HIS A 148 -7.78 15.18 21.01
N PRO A 149 -8.68 14.33 20.50
CA PRO A 149 -9.95 14.78 19.94
C PRO A 149 -10.88 15.37 21.01
N GLN A 150 -11.74 16.31 20.59
CA GLN A 150 -12.66 17.05 21.45
C GLN A 150 -14.11 16.96 20.96
N THR A 151 -15.05 17.11 21.89
CA THR A 151 -16.47 17.36 21.57
C THR A 151 -16.64 18.73 20.87
N PRO A 152 -17.77 19.00 20.20
CA PRO A 152 -18.03 20.32 19.61
C PRO A 152 -18.07 21.48 20.63
N ALA A 153 -18.15 21.16 21.93
CA ALA A 153 -18.09 22.13 23.02
C ALA A 153 -16.66 22.47 23.47
N GLY A 154 -15.64 21.82 22.90
CA GLY A 154 -14.23 21.95 23.29
C GLY A 154 -13.88 21.20 24.57
N GLU A 155 -14.63 20.15 24.91
CA GLU A 155 -14.29 19.24 26.01
C GLU A 155 -13.45 18.09 25.46
N ASP A 156 -12.28 17.86 26.06
CA ASP A 156 -11.39 16.73 25.73
C ASP A 156 -12.17 15.42 25.92
N LEU A 157 -12.18 14.57 24.89
CA LEU A 157 -12.92 13.30 24.98
C LEU A 157 -12.37 12.39 26.06
N ALA A 158 -11.08 12.51 26.41
CA ALA A 158 -10.48 11.77 27.52
C ALA A 158 -11.13 12.12 28.87
N ASP A 159 -11.66 13.33 29.03
CA ASP A 159 -12.33 13.78 30.27
C ASP A 159 -13.81 13.35 30.34
N VAL A 160 -14.42 13.00 29.21
CA VAL A 160 -15.83 12.59 29.10
C VAL A 160 -16.02 11.09 29.40
N VAL A 161 -14.96 10.30 29.25
CA VAL A 161 -14.97 8.84 29.28
C VAL A 161 -14.01 8.28 30.35
N GLU A 162 -14.15 7.02 30.75
CA GLU A 162 -13.25 6.44 31.75
C GLU A 162 -11.81 6.24 31.23
N GLU A 163 -10.85 6.51 32.11
CA GLU A 163 -9.39 6.52 31.89
C GLU A 163 -8.83 5.19 31.35
N ARG A 164 -9.47 4.03 31.57
CA ARG A 164 -8.97 2.72 31.11
C ARG A 164 -9.24 2.42 29.62
N TYR A 165 -9.71 3.40 28.85
CA TYR A 165 -10.18 3.27 27.47
C TYR A 165 -9.32 4.09 26.47
N GLU A 166 -8.01 4.21 26.75
CA GLU A 166 -6.97 5.17 26.28
C GLU A 166 -6.65 5.22 24.78
N GLY A 167 -7.58 4.93 23.86
CA GLY A 167 -7.38 5.25 22.44
C GLY A 167 -7.39 6.75 22.14
N VAL A 168 -6.82 7.59 23.02
CA VAL A 168 -6.64 9.05 22.93
C VAL A 168 -5.21 9.35 23.40
N GLY A 169 -4.40 9.95 22.53
CA GLY A 169 -2.98 10.17 22.78
C GLY A 169 -2.07 8.96 22.56
N ASP A 170 -0.76 9.22 22.54
CA ASP A 170 0.38 8.29 22.39
C ASP A 170 0.44 7.45 21.11
N GLN A 171 -0.60 7.51 20.29
CA GLN A 171 -0.72 6.80 19.03
C GLN A 171 -0.27 7.65 17.82
N ALA A 172 0.78 8.46 17.97
CA ALA A 172 1.31 9.24 16.84
C ALA A 172 1.88 8.28 15.79
N ASP A 173 1.47 8.44 14.54
CA ASP A 173 1.70 7.49 13.46
C ASP A 173 2.29 8.23 12.24
N MET A 174 1.77 8.04 11.03
CA MET A 174 2.33 8.59 9.80
C MET A 174 2.50 10.10 9.77
N ASN A 175 3.60 10.54 9.14
CA ASN A 175 3.99 11.94 9.01
C ASN A 175 4.13 12.36 7.55
N PHE A 176 3.57 13.52 7.18
CA PHE A 176 3.73 14.14 5.85
C PHE A 176 4.18 15.58 5.99
N PHE A 177 5.21 15.99 5.24
CA PHE A 177 5.65 17.38 5.26
C PHE A 177 5.29 18.09 3.97
N VAL A 178 4.50 19.16 4.07
CA VAL A 178 4.17 20.04 2.95
C VAL A 178 5.00 21.33 3.06
N PRO A 179 5.99 21.54 2.16
CA PRO A 179 6.83 22.74 2.20
C PRO A 179 6.03 24.01 1.86
N THR A 180 6.43 25.12 2.46
CA THR A 180 5.85 26.46 2.20
C THR A 180 6.85 27.43 1.56
N ASN A 181 8.09 26.96 1.34
CA ASN A 181 9.12 27.70 0.62
C ASN A 181 9.92 26.78 -0.31
N ASP A 182 10.49 27.36 -1.37
CA ASP A 182 11.29 26.64 -2.38
C ASP A 182 12.57 25.97 -1.81
N GLU A 183 12.98 26.34 -0.58
CA GLU A 183 14.16 25.76 0.08
C GLU A 183 13.81 24.54 0.93
N GLY A 184 12.54 24.19 1.10
CA GLY A 184 12.10 23.07 1.95
C GLY A 184 12.45 23.25 3.43
N THR A 185 12.61 24.49 3.90
CA THR A 185 13.08 24.81 5.27
C THR A 185 11.98 25.33 6.20
N GLU A 186 10.76 25.54 5.70
CA GLU A 186 9.57 25.82 6.50
C GLU A 186 8.34 25.20 5.83
N GLY A 187 7.41 24.70 6.63
CA GLY A 187 6.23 24.00 6.11
C GLY A 187 5.28 23.52 7.20
N TYR A 188 4.39 22.60 6.85
CA TYR A 188 3.47 21.97 7.78
C TYR A 188 3.71 20.47 7.80
N LEU A 189 3.93 19.92 9.00
CA LEU A 189 3.90 18.49 9.26
C LEU A 189 2.48 18.07 9.58
N PHE A 190 1.95 17.11 8.84
CA PHE A 190 0.69 16.44 9.13
C PHE A 190 1.02 15.12 9.79
N THR A 191 0.46 14.88 10.97
CA THR A 191 0.70 13.65 11.73
C THR A 191 -0.62 12.97 12.00
N ASN A 192 -0.74 11.72 11.58
CA ASN A 192 -1.86 10.87 11.97
C ASN A 192 -1.73 10.47 13.43
N ASN A 193 -2.87 10.34 14.11
CA ASN A 193 -2.95 9.72 15.41
C ASN A 193 -3.97 8.58 15.35
N GLU A 194 -3.52 7.36 15.67
CA GLU A 194 -4.24 6.09 15.53
C GLU A 194 -5.24 5.88 16.69
N THR A 195 -6.05 6.91 16.92
CA THR A 195 -6.99 7.06 18.03
C THR A 195 -8.43 6.76 17.61
N ARG A 196 -9.35 6.69 18.58
CA ARG A 196 -10.79 6.45 18.35
C ARG A 196 -11.63 7.46 19.18
N PRO A 197 -12.04 8.62 18.61
CA PRO A 197 -11.91 9.05 17.21
C PRO A 197 -10.50 9.18 16.70
N GLY A 198 -10.32 8.96 15.40
CA GLY A 198 -9.05 9.21 14.73
C GLY A 198 -8.75 10.70 14.76
N ALA A 199 -7.48 11.05 14.70
CA ALA A 199 -7.03 12.43 14.71
C ALA A 199 -5.94 12.66 13.66
N ILE A 200 -5.86 13.89 13.18
CA ILE A 200 -4.82 14.33 12.25
C ILE A 200 -4.39 15.72 12.73
N SER A 201 -3.15 15.81 13.20
CA SER A 201 -2.58 17.06 13.67
C SER A 201 -1.85 17.76 12.53
N ARG A 202 -1.93 19.10 12.46
CA ARG A 202 -1.09 19.92 11.58
C ARG A 202 -0.17 20.80 12.43
N THR A 203 1.13 20.56 12.34
CA THR A 203 2.17 21.24 13.12
C THR A 203 3.08 22.05 12.19
N PRO A 204 3.09 23.39 12.28
CA PRO A 204 4.04 24.20 11.51
C PRO A 204 5.47 23.90 11.96
N LEU A 205 6.36 23.63 11.00
CA LEU A 205 7.78 23.39 11.22
C LEU A 205 8.61 24.46 10.53
N SER A 206 9.73 24.83 11.15
CA SER A 206 10.75 25.67 10.51
C SER A 206 12.16 25.29 10.97
N ARG A 207 13.11 25.43 10.05
CA ARG A 207 14.53 25.24 10.33
C ARG A 207 15.13 26.54 10.89
N ASP A 208 15.76 26.46 12.05
CA ASP A 208 16.35 27.62 12.71
C ASP A 208 17.73 28.03 12.14
N GLU A 209 18.30 29.12 12.66
CA GLU A 209 19.61 29.64 12.22
C GLU A 209 20.78 28.67 12.47
N ASP A 210 20.61 27.72 13.40
CA ASP A 210 21.61 26.71 13.73
C ASP A 210 21.41 25.42 12.90
N GLY A 211 20.32 25.34 12.12
CA GLY A 211 20.03 24.27 11.18
C GLY A 211 19.15 23.17 11.74
N TYR A 212 18.49 23.37 12.89
CA TYR A 212 17.62 22.38 13.52
C TYR A 212 16.13 22.66 13.25
N TRP A 213 15.36 21.60 13.08
CA TRP A 213 13.90 21.69 12.96
C TRP A 213 13.24 22.04 14.30
N GLN A 214 12.32 23.00 14.26
CA GLN A 214 11.53 23.48 15.39
C GLN A 214 10.04 23.40 15.07
N ALA A 215 9.23 22.92 16.02
CA ALA A 215 7.78 22.92 15.94
C ALA A 215 7.17 24.18 16.57
N ASP A 216 6.17 24.76 15.90
CA ASP A 216 5.40 25.89 16.42
C ASP A 216 4.07 25.42 17.02
N LEU A 217 4.14 24.96 18.27
CA LEU A 217 2.97 24.46 19.02
C LEU A 217 1.90 25.55 19.23
N GLU A 218 2.25 26.84 19.25
CA GLU A 218 1.26 27.91 19.41
C GLU A 218 0.28 27.95 18.23
N ASN A 219 0.72 27.55 17.03
CA ASN A 219 -0.05 27.56 15.79
C ASN A 219 -0.34 26.15 15.23
N ALA A 220 0.06 25.10 15.93
CA ALA A 220 -0.38 23.74 15.64
C ALA A 220 -1.87 23.55 15.96
N MET A 221 -2.53 22.61 15.30
CA MET A 221 -3.97 22.35 15.45
C MET A 221 -4.33 20.88 15.23
N GLU A 222 -5.42 20.46 15.85
CA GLU A 222 -6.08 19.18 15.55
C GLU A 222 -7.16 19.37 14.48
N LEU A 223 -7.01 18.73 13.33
CA LEU A 223 -7.90 18.95 12.18
C LEU A 223 -9.27 18.32 12.39
N GLU A 224 -9.37 17.18 13.08
CA GLU A 224 -10.64 16.52 13.38
C GLU A 224 -11.54 17.39 14.29
N ASN A 225 -10.94 18.33 15.03
CA ASN A 225 -11.67 19.29 15.87
C ASN A 225 -12.25 20.47 15.09
N THR A 226 -12.01 20.58 13.79
CA THR A 226 -12.60 21.62 12.93
C THR A 226 -14.08 21.34 12.63
N ALA A 227 -14.78 22.31 12.05
CA ALA A 227 -16.15 22.09 11.59
C ALA A 227 -16.19 21.25 10.31
N ALA A 228 -15.20 21.44 9.43
CA ALA A 228 -15.12 20.74 8.15
C ALA A 228 -14.97 19.22 8.32
N PHE A 229 -14.11 18.78 9.26
CA PHE A 229 -14.00 17.35 9.58
C PHE A 229 -15.28 16.77 10.16
N ARG A 230 -15.96 17.48 11.06
CA ARG A 230 -17.23 16.99 11.62
C ARG A 230 -18.34 16.90 10.56
N GLU A 231 -18.34 17.80 9.58
CA GLU A 231 -19.32 17.78 8.47
C GLU A 231 -19.21 16.52 7.59
N ILE A 232 -18.01 15.96 7.44
CA ILE A 232 -17.80 14.68 6.73
C ILE A 232 -17.94 13.43 7.63
N GLY A 233 -18.37 13.60 8.88
CA GLY A 233 -18.55 12.51 9.85
C GLY A 233 -17.33 12.23 10.74
N GLY A 234 -16.34 13.12 10.77
CA GLY A 234 -15.08 12.93 11.49
C GLY A 234 -14.19 11.87 10.82
N THR A 235 -13.21 11.38 11.55
CA THR A 235 -12.28 10.33 11.09
C THR A 235 -12.05 9.28 12.19
N LYS A 236 -11.58 8.08 11.82
CA LYS A 236 -11.46 6.96 12.75
C LYS A 236 -10.18 6.16 12.48
N VAL A 237 -9.34 6.00 13.50
CA VAL A 237 -8.12 5.17 13.46
C VAL A 237 -7.22 5.56 12.30
N ASN A 238 -6.72 6.81 12.34
CA ASN A 238 -5.81 7.29 11.33
C ASN A 238 -4.44 6.65 11.57
N CYS A 239 -4.09 5.67 10.74
CA CYS A 239 -2.86 4.90 10.85
C CYS A 239 -1.81 5.51 9.89
N TYR A 240 -1.40 4.75 8.89
CA TYR A 240 -0.50 5.15 7.81
C TYR A 240 -1.19 6.08 6.76
N GLY A 241 -0.67 6.16 5.54
CA GLY A 241 -1.05 7.17 4.55
C GLY A 241 0.09 7.50 3.58
N ASP A 242 -0.13 8.51 2.73
CA ASP A 242 0.79 8.90 1.66
C ASP A 242 0.77 10.42 1.39
N LEU A 243 1.85 10.98 0.84
CA LEU A 243 1.91 12.33 0.30
C LEU A 243 1.81 12.27 -1.23
N SER A 244 0.63 12.58 -1.77
CA SER A 244 0.42 12.55 -3.22
C SER A 244 1.42 13.40 -4.03
N PRO A 245 1.63 13.07 -5.32
CA PRO A 245 2.47 13.86 -6.24
C PRO A 245 2.06 15.34 -6.42
N TRP A 246 0.88 15.74 -5.96
CA TRP A 246 0.38 17.13 -5.98
C TRP A 246 0.40 17.79 -4.59
N ASP A 247 1.28 17.33 -3.69
CA ASP A 247 1.56 17.90 -2.38
C ASP A 247 0.36 17.95 -1.41
N THR A 248 -0.54 16.96 -1.49
CA THR A 248 -1.62 16.81 -0.49
C THR A 248 -1.42 15.57 0.37
N PRO A 249 -1.52 15.68 1.71
CA PRO A 249 -1.51 14.52 2.60
C PRO A 249 -2.76 13.65 2.43
N LEU A 250 -2.59 12.34 2.38
CA LEU A 250 -3.65 11.32 2.37
C LEU A 250 -3.51 10.44 3.61
N SER A 251 -4.46 10.55 4.53
CA SER A 251 -4.51 9.74 5.75
C SER A 251 -5.40 8.51 5.55
N ALA A 252 -4.99 7.37 6.09
CA ALA A 252 -5.75 6.12 5.99
C ALA A 252 -6.54 5.82 7.28
N GLU A 253 -7.83 5.53 7.14
CA GLU A 253 -8.64 5.01 8.25
C GLU A 253 -8.59 3.47 8.31
N GLU A 254 -7.94 2.95 9.34
CA GLU A 254 -7.74 1.52 9.56
C GLU A 254 -8.96 0.88 10.29
N GLU A 255 -10.12 0.92 9.63
CA GLU A 255 -11.37 0.40 10.16
C GLU A 255 -11.43 -1.16 10.19
N TYR A 256 -10.72 -1.82 11.11
CA TYR A 256 -10.75 -3.29 11.26
C TYR A 256 -12.16 -3.89 11.43
N GLY A 257 -13.11 -3.10 11.92
CA GLY A 257 -14.51 -3.48 12.12
C GLY A 257 -15.32 -3.55 10.82
N HIS A 258 -14.73 -3.21 9.68
CA HIS A 258 -15.38 -3.24 8.37
C HIS A 258 -15.95 -4.59 7.89
N PRO A 259 -15.43 -5.79 8.27
CA PRO A 259 -15.89 -7.05 7.69
C PRO A 259 -17.35 -7.36 8.03
N ARG A 260 -18.13 -7.64 6.99
CA ARG A 260 -19.48 -8.23 7.09
C ARG A 260 -19.44 -9.74 7.38
N VAL A 261 -18.43 -10.43 6.83
CA VAL A 261 -18.24 -11.88 6.92
C VAL A 261 -16.81 -12.16 7.41
N GLY A 262 -16.66 -13.12 8.32
CA GLY A 262 -15.38 -13.49 8.93
C GLY A 262 -14.59 -14.52 8.12
N GLY A 263 -13.26 -14.40 8.13
CA GLY A 263 -12.35 -15.34 7.47
C GLY A 263 -12.59 -15.43 5.95
N LEU A 264 -12.30 -16.56 5.34
CA LEU A 264 -12.43 -16.74 3.87
C LEU A 264 -13.86 -17.05 3.39
N ALA A 265 -14.86 -17.01 4.28
CA ALA A 265 -16.24 -17.25 3.90
C ALA A 265 -16.80 -16.13 3.01
N THR A 266 -17.73 -16.52 2.14
CA THR A 266 -18.48 -15.64 1.22
C THR A 266 -19.85 -15.29 1.80
N VAL A 267 -20.54 -14.30 1.22
CA VAL A 267 -21.94 -14.04 1.55
C VAL A 267 -22.82 -15.15 0.98
N SER A 268 -22.46 -15.74 -0.17
CA SER A 268 -23.13 -16.93 -0.69
C SER A 268 -23.14 -18.08 0.32
N ASP A 269 -22.06 -18.32 1.07
CA ASP A 269 -22.03 -19.38 2.10
C ASP A 269 -23.14 -19.19 3.15
N ILE A 270 -23.41 -17.93 3.54
CA ILE A 270 -24.47 -17.58 4.48
C ILE A 270 -25.84 -17.85 3.88
N VAL A 271 -26.08 -17.39 2.64
CA VAL A 271 -27.36 -17.55 1.93
C VAL A 271 -27.67 -19.02 1.66
N GLU A 272 -26.67 -19.81 1.23
CA GLU A 272 -26.79 -21.25 0.99
C GLU A 272 -27.08 -22.03 2.28
N ARG A 273 -26.41 -21.66 3.38
CA ARG A 273 -26.65 -22.23 4.70
C ARG A 273 -28.01 -21.81 5.28
N GLY A 274 -28.53 -20.66 4.85
CA GLY A 274 -29.73 -20.02 5.39
C GLY A 274 -29.54 -19.49 6.82
N SER A 275 -28.29 -19.20 7.22
CA SER A 275 -27.96 -18.64 8.53
C SER A 275 -26.52 -18.14 8.57
N GLY A 276 -26.31 -16.94 9.12
CA GLY A 276 -25.00 -16.33 9.34
C GLY A 276 -24.30 -16.73 10.65
N VAL A 277 -24.90 -17.58 11.48
CA VAL A 277 -24.35 -17.95 12.80
C VAL A 277 -22.96 -18.58 12.65
N GLY A 278 -21.95 -17.97 13.24
CA GLY A 278 -20.54 -18.40 13.13
C GLY A 278 -19.77 -17.76 11.97
N LEU A 279 -20.45 -16.97 11.12
CA LEU A 279 -19.86 -16.39 9.91
C LEU A 279 -19.94 -14.85 9.88
N ARG A 280 -20.83 -14.20 10.64
CA ARG A 280 -20.93 -12.73 10.64
C ARG A 280 -19.68 -12.07 11.22
N GLY A 281 -19.17 -11.06 10.52
CA GLY A 281 -18.18 -10.11 11.03
C GLY A 281 -18.82 -9.04 11.90
N SER A 282 -17.99 -8.16 12.48
CA SER A 282 -18.47 -7.15 13.44
C SER A 282 -19.28 -6.01 12.81
N SER A 283 -19.10 -5.72 11.52
CA SER A 283 -19.85 -4.68 10.80
C SER A 283 -21.37 -4.86 10.92
N GLU A 284 -21.84 -6.11 10.93
CA GLU A 284 -23.26 -6.46 11.07
C GLU A 284 -23.88 -6.00 12.39
N PHE A 285 -23.05 -5.78 13.41
CA PHE A 285 -23.49 -5.36 14.74
C PHE A 285 -23.19 -3.89 15.01
N TRP A 286 -22.80 -3.09 14.00
CA TRP A 286 -22.30 -1.72 14.17
C TRP A 286 -23.19 -0.82 15.05
N ASN A 287 -24.49 -0.77 14.76
CA ASN A 287 -25.46 0.06 15.50
C ASN A 287 -26.02 -0.64 16.74
N ARG A 288 -25.41 -1.73 17.21
CA ARG A 288 -25.80 -2.37 18.47
C ARG A 288 -25.35 -1.49 19.66
N PRO A 289 -26.25 -1.12 20.59
CA PRO A 289 -25.85 -0.47 21.85
C PRO A 289 -24.78 -1.27 22.61
N ASN A 290 -23.69 -0.62 23.02
CA ASN A 290 -22.56 -1.26 23.71
C ASN A 290 -22.08 -2.49 22.94
N ILE A 291 -21.63 -2.27 21.69
CA ILE A 291 -21.36 -3.31 20.70
C ILE A 291 -20.43 -4.42 21.21
N LEU A 292 -19.42 -4.11 22.02
CA LEU A 292 -18.48 -5.11 22.55
C LEU A 292 -19.16 -6.21 23.38
N GLY A 293 -20.34 -5.94 23.93
CA GLY A 293 -21.15 -6.94 24.62
C GLY A 293 -21.66 -8.08 23.73
N ILE A 294 -21.56 -7.96 22.40
CA ILE A 294 -22.05 -8.98 21.46
C ILE A 294 -21.37 -10.33 21.62
N GLU A 295 -20.05 -10.37 21.88
CA GLU A 295 -19.31 -11.62 22.05
C GLU A 295 -19.96 -12.50 23.13
N HIS A 296 -20.23 -11.91 24.29
CA HIS A 296 -20.89 -12.59 25.39
C HIS A 296 -22.36 -12.93 25.06
N ALA A 297 -23.09 -12.02 24.39
CA ALA A 297 -24.48 -12.25 24.02
C ALA A 297 -24.63 -13.45 23.07
N LEU A 298 -23.74 -13.59 22.07
CA LEU A 298 -23.72 -14.74 21.16
C LEU A 298 -23.49 -16.06 21.91
N ALA A 299 -22.57 -16.08 22.88
CA ALA A 299 -22.34 -17.22 23.75
C ALA A 299 -23.57 -17.59 24.60
N GLU A 300 -24.35 -16.61 25.07
CA GLU A 300 -25.59 -16.86 25.81
C GLU A 300 -26.75 -17.34 24.93
N ILE A 301 -26.83 -16.88 23.68
CA ILE A 301 -27.91 -17.21 22.74
C ILE A 301 -27.69 -18.60 22.13
N PHE A 302 -26.52 -18.84 21.55
CA PHE A 302 -26.21 -20.04 20.78
C PHE A 302 -25.44 -21.09 21.61
N GLY A 303 -24.81 -20.69 22.71
CA GLY A 303 -23.96 -21.53 23.54
C GLY A 303 -22.50 -21.48 23.10
N GLU A 304 -21.59 -21.66 24.06
CA GLU A 304 -20.11 -21.59 23.89
C GLU A 304 -19.54 -22.40 22.72
N ALA A 305 -20.22 -23.47 22.29
CA ALA A 305 -19.75 -24.33 21.21
C ALA A 305 -20.09 -23.79 19.81
N ASP A 306 -21.14 -22.97 19.71
CA ASP A 306 -21.66 -22.41 18.46
C ASP A 306 -21.48 -20.87 18.39
N SER A 307 -20.95 -20.24 19.46
CA SER A 307 -20.53 -18.84 19.47
C SER A 307 -19.18 -18.63 18.81
N TRP A 308 -18.93 -17.41 18.36
CA TRP A 308 -17.68 -16.99 17.72
C TRP A 308 -17.37 -15.55 18.12
N TYR A 309 -16.13 -15.12 17.86
CA TYR A 309 -15.72 -13.74 17.95
C TYR A 309 -15.94 -13.05 16.59
N PRO A 310 -16.86 -12.09 16.46
CA PRO A 310 -17.05 -11.36 15.21
C PRO A 310 -15.76 -10.67 14.79
N MET A 311 -15.32 -10.90 13.56
CA MET A 311 -14.06 -10.36 13.03
C MET A 311 -14.03 -8.83 13.14
N GLY A 312 -12.95 -8.29 13.72
CA GLY A 312 -12.74 -6.85 13.89
C GLY A 312 -13.48 -6.19 15.06
N LEU A 313 -14.16 -6.96 15.93
CA LEU A 313 -15.03 -6.41 16.97
C LEU A 313 -14.33 -5.41 17.92
N SER A 314 -13.07 -5.63 18.28
CA SER A 314 -12.31 -4.75 19.17
C SER A 314 -12.21 -3.31 18.65
N ASN A 315 -12.18 -3.11 17.33
CA ASN A 315 -12.07 -1.79 16.70
C ASN A 315 -13.33 -0.92 16.86
N ASN A 316 -14.47 -1.55 17.15
CA ASN A 316 -15.72 -0.83 17.41
C ASN A 316 -15.82 -0.35 18.87
N ARG A 317 -14.77 -0.56 19.67
CA ARG A 317 -14.60 0.12 20.95
C ARG A 317 -14.63 1.64 20.70
N GLY A 318 -15.45 2.34 21.47
CA GLY A 318 -15.54 3.80 21.37
C GLY A 318 -16.42 4.31 20.23
N THR A 319 -17.27 3.47 19.63
CA THR A 319 -18.27 3.92 18.64
C THR A 319 -19.19 5.01 19.23
N GLU A 320 -19.56 4.90 20.50
CA GLU A 320 -20.34 5.94 21.19
C GLU A 320 -19.52 7.23 21.41
N LYS A 321 -18.19 7.13 21.57
CA LYS A 321 -17.29 8.30 21.66
C LYS A 321 -17.24 9.08 20.34
N MET A 322 -17.26 8.36 19.21
CA MET A 322 -17.42 8.99 17.90
C MET A 322 -18.69 9.83 17.85
N ALA A 323 -19.81 9.31 18.37
CA ALA A 323 -21.06 10.06 18.44
C ALA A 323 -20.89 11.34 19.29
N TYR A 324 -20.18 11.29 20.42
CA TYR A 324 -19.94 12.48 21.25
C TYR A 324 -19.07 13.53 20.56
N HIS A 325 -18.04 13.08 19.83
CA HIS A 325 -17.20 13.94 18.99
C HIS A 325 -18.02 14.68 17.92
N LEU A 326 -19.04 14.01 17.38
CA LEU A 326 -20.00 14.57 16.42
C LEU A 326 -21.13 15.38 17.08
N GLY A 327 -21.25 15.34 18.41
CA GLY A 327 -22.15 16.18 19.20
C GLY A 327 -23.34 15.47 19.85
N ALA A 328 -23.39 14.14 19.82
CA ALA A 328 -24.36 13.38 20.61
C ALA A 328 -24.10 13.55 22.11
N GLU A 329 -25.17 13.62 22.89
CA GLU A 329 -25.05 13.67 24.36
C GLU A 329 -24.75 12.26 24.92
N PRO A 330 -23.84 12.12 25.90
CA PRO A 330 -23.54 10.85 26.54
C PRO A 330 -24.72 10.39 27.41
N VAL A 331 -25.57 9.54 26.85
CA VAL A 331 -26.77 8.97 27.51
C VAL A 331 -26.55 7.55 28.03
N ASP A 332 -25.49 6.92 27.55
CA ASP A 332 -25.11 5.53 27.75
C ASP A 332 -24.08 5.35 28.87
N ILE A 333 -23.70 6.41 29.58
CA ILE A 333 -22.78 6.33 30.74
C ILE A 333 -23.56 6.41 32.05
N ALA A 334 -23.38 5.44 32.94
CA ALA A 334 -23.96 5.45 34.29
C ALA A 334 -22.96 5.00 35.37
N ASP A 335 -22.78 5.83 36.40
CA ASP A 335 -21.82 5.59 37.50
C ASP A 335 -20.36 5.36 37.03
N GLY A 336 -19.99 5.90 35.86
CA GLY A 336 -18.67 5.74 35.23
C GLY A 336 -18.61 4.62 34.18
N GLU A 337 -19.60 3.73 34.14
CA GLU A 337 -19.57 2.54 33.29
C GLU A 337 -20.50 2.69 32.08
N ASP A 338 -20.11 2.10 30.95
CA ASP A 338 -20.93 2.01 29.74
C ASP A 338 -22.17 1.15 30.00
N THR A 339 -23.31 1.59 29.47
CA THR A 339 -24.61 0.94 29.57
C THR A 339 -25.18 0.72 28.17
N PRO A 340 -26.05 -0.27 27.96
CA PRO A 340 -26.62 -0.51 26.64
C PRO A 340 -27.79 0.45 26.30
N GLN A 341 -27.86 1.61 26.96
CA GLN A 341 -28.91 2.60 26.72
C GLN A 341 -28.68 3.20 25.32
N PRO A 342 -29.64 3.07 24.38
CA PRO A 342 -29.38 3.45 22.99
C PRO A 342 -29.26 4.97 22.81
N ILE A 343 -28.27 5.37 22.01
CA ILE A 343 -28.18 6.70 21.41
C ILE A 343 -29.20 6.79 20.27
N ALA A 344 -30.18 7.68 20.42
CA ALA A 344 -31.24 7.95 19.45
C ALA A 344 -31.01 9.25 18.66
N ASP A 345 -29.80 9.79 18.75
CA ASP A 345 -29.38 11.03 18.10
C ASP A 345 -28.97 10.74 16.65
N GLU A 346 -29.33 11.63 15.72
CA GLU A 346 -28.91 11.57 14.31
C GLU A 346 -27.39 11.80 14.18
N ALA A 347 -26.71 12.26 15.23
CA ALA A 347 -25.25 12.31 15.32
C ALA A 347 -24.57 10.94 15.56
N PHE A 348 -25.33 9.83 15.60
CA PHE A 348 -24.73 8.49 15.68
C PHE A 348 -23.93 8.18 14.39
N PRO A 349 -22.69 7.67 14.49
CA PRO A 349 -21.80 7.48 13.34
C PRO A 349 -22.34 6.46 12.33
N ASN A 350 -22.53 6.89 11.08
CA ASN A 350 -22.82 6.00 9.95
C ASN A 350 -21.58 5.17 9.59
N ARG A 351 -21.68 3.83 9.65
CA ARG A 351 -20.55 2.91 9.44
C ARG A 351 -19.84 3.07 8.09
N TYR A 352 -20.57 3.50 7.06
CA TYR A 352 -20.03 3.64 5.71
C TYR A 352 -19.25 4.94 5.50
N ARG A 353 -19.31 5.88 6.45
CA ARG A 353 -18.46 7.08 6.47
C ARG A 353 -17.03 6.79 6.93
N TYR A 354 -16.72 5.59 7.40
CA TYR A 354 -15.39 5.20 7.91
C TYR A 354 -14.76 4.07 7.12
N GLY A 355 -13.44 3.90 7.28
CA GLY A 355 -12.62 3.01 6.47
C GLY A 355 -12.36 3.63 5.11
N LYS A 356 -11.93 4.90 5.09
CA LYS A 356 -11.71 5.73 3.90
C LYS A 356 -10.29 6.29 3.89
N ILE A 357 -9.82 6.67 2.71
CA ILE A 357 -8.66 7.55 2.57
C ILE A 357 -9.16 8.99 2.65
N VAL A 358 -8.52 9.80 3.50
CA VAL A 358 -8.86 11.20 3.78
C VAL A 358 -7.75 12.10 3.23
N GLU A 359 -8.01 12.78 2.11
CA GLU A 359 -7.12 13.79 1.53
C GLU A 359 -7.32 15.14 2.22
N ILE A 360 -6.23 15.80 2.61
CA ILE A 360 -6.26 17.18 3.12
C ILE A 360 -5.97 18.14 1.97
N THR A 361 -7.02 18.53 1.27
CA THR A 361 -6.93 19.53 0.20
C THR A 361 -6.68 20.93 0.78
N GLU A 362 -6.01 21.77 -0.01
CA GLU A 362 -5.53 23.10 0.44
C GLU A 362 -4.74 23.04 1.77
N PRO A 363 -3.72 22.17 1.89
CA PRO A 363 -3.08 21.86 3.18
C PRO A 363 -2.44 23.09 3.87
N THR A 364 -2.09 24.12 3.10
CA THR A 364 -1.47 25.35 3.60
C THR A 364 -2.47 26.47 3.94
N ALA A 365 -3.77 26.25 3.73
CA ALA A 365 -4.82 27.22 4.07
C ALA A 365 -4.96 27.42 5.59
N ASP A 366 -5.56 28.53 6.03
CA ASP A 366 -5.81 28.78 7.46
C ASP A 366 -6.63 27.63 8.09
N GLU A 367 -7.64 27.13 7.36
CA GLU A 367 -8.44 25.95 7.69
C GLU A 367 -8.33 24.95 6.52
N PRO A 368 -7.53 23.87 6.64
CA PRO A 368 -7.43 22.82 5.63
C PRO A 368 -8.76 22.14 5.35
N VAL A 369 -8.94 21.62 4.14
CA VAL A 369 -10.22 21.06 3.68
C VAL A 369 -10.11 19.54 3.50
N PRO A 370 -10.75 18.73 4.38
CA PRO A 370 -10.72 17.29 4.24
C PRO A 370 -11.69 16.80 3.16
N VAL A 371 -11.27 15.78 2.42
CA VAL A 371 -12.11 15.05 1.47
C VAL A 371 -11.93 13.55 1.71
N LYS A 372 -13.04 12.81 1.82
CA LYS A 372 -12.98 11.35 1.82
C LYS A 372 -13.10 10.82 0.39
N HIS A 373 -12.15 9.98 -0.02
CA HIS A 373 -12.20 9.26 -1.28
C HIS A 373 -13.05 7.99 -1.14
N HIS A 374 -14.37 8.15 -1.04
CA HIS A 374 -15.32 7.04 -0.94
C HIS A 374 -15.23 6.07 -2.11
N VAL A 375 -14.84 6.56 -3.29
CA VAL A 375 -14.64 5.76 -4.50
C VAL A 375 -13.47 4.77 -4.41
N PHE A 376 -12.53 4.97 -3.48
CA PHE A 376 -11.46 3.99 -3.22
C PHE A 376 -11.97 2.75 -2.46
N GLY A 377 -13.23 2.76 -2.02
CA GLY A 377 -13.88 1.66 -1.33
C GLY A 377 -13.86 1.80 0.19
N ARG A 378 -14.09 0.69 0.89
CA ARG A 378 -14.13 0.62 2.35
C ARG A 378 -13.43 -0.61 2.89
N ALA A 379 -12.31 -0.40 3.58
CA ALA A 379 -11.57 -1.45 4.26
C ALA A 379 -10.94 -0.95 5.56
N ALA A 380 -10.15 -1.81 6.20
CA ALA A 380 -9.17 -1.37 7.19
C ALA A 380 -7.96 -0.87 6.40
N TRP A 381 -8.02 0.35 5.88
CA TRP A 381 -6.95 0.86 5.02
C TRP A 381 -5.74 1.17 5.88
N GLU A 382 -4.62 0.55 5.51
CA GLU A 382 -3.34 0.86 6.14
C GLU A 382 -2.65 1.94 5.32
N CYS A 383 -2.24 1.59 4.10
CA CYS A 383 -1.47 2.45 3.23
C CYS A 383 -2.16 2.63 1.87
N PRO A 384 -2.52 3.86 1.46
CA PRO A 384 -2.62 4.24 0.07
C PRO A 384 -1.22 4.50 -0.49
N GLU A 385 -1.01 4.26 -1.78
CA GLU A 385 0.19 4.70 -2.51
C GLU A 385 -0.27 5.29 -3.84
N VAL A 386 -0.14 6.61 -3.99
CA VAL A 386 -0.59 7.37 -5.17
C VAL A 386 0.55 7.55 -6.15
N LEU A 387 0.41 6.94 -7.32
CA LEU A 387 1.51 6.92 -8.28
C LEU A 387 1.61 8.19 -9.14
N PRO A 388 2.79 8.44 -9.76
CA PRO A 388 3.06 9.68 -10.50
C PRO A 388 2.22 9.92 -11.77
N ASP A 389 1.44 8.93 -12.24
CA ASP A 389 0.41 9.19 -13.26
C ASP A 389 -0.78 10.00 -12.72
N GLU A 390 -0.79 10.27 -11.42
CA GLU A 390 -1.82 10.97 -10.67
C GLU A 390 -3.21 10.30 -10.76
N ARG A 391 -3.25 9.02 -11.13
CA ARG A 391 -4.50 8.27 -11.41
C ARG A 391 -4.56 6.96 -10.64
N THR A 392 -3.42 6.27 -10.55
CA THR A 392 -3.32 4.94 -9.97
C THR A 392 -3.04 5.03 -8.49
N VAL A 393 -3.84 4.35 -7.68
CA VAL A 393 -3.70 4.31 -6.22
C VAL A 393 -3.70 2.85 -5.77
N TYR A 394 -2.59 2.37 -5.24
CA TYR A 394 -2.52 1.08 -4.56
C TYR A 394 -3.03 1.22 -3.12
N LEU A 395 -3.68 0.18 -2.60
CA LEU A 395 -4.36 0.23 -1.30
C LEU A 395 -4.13 -1.08 -0.54
N ALA A 396 -3.38 -1.01 0.55
CA ALA A 396 -3.19 -2.11 1.49
C ALA A 396 -4.29 -2.13 2.55
N SER A 397 -4.70 -3.33 2.97
CA SER A 397 -5.65 -3.46 4.08
C SER A 397 -5.12 -4.38 5.17
N ASP A 398 -5.02 -3.84 6.39
CA ASP A 398 -4.43 -4.53 7.53
C ASP A 398 -5.40 -5.51 8.22
N GLY A 399 -4.81 -6.58 8.75
CA GLY A 399 -5.43 -7.65 9.49
C GLY A 399 -5.42 -8.98 8.75
N GLY A 400 -5.89 -10.02 9.43
CA GLY A 400 -6.04 -11.35 8.84
C GLY A 400 -7.21 -11.42 7.85
N ALA A 401 -7.04 -12.20 6.79
CA ALA A 401 -7.99 -12.34 5.69
C ALA A 401 -8.43 -11.01 5.06
N LYS A 402 -7.46 -10.22 4.60
CA LYS A 402 -7.68 -8.95 3.90
C LYS A 402 -7.14 -9.01 2.48
N GLY A 403 -7.60 -8.08 1.64
CA GLY A 403 -7.17 -7.97 0.24
C GLY A 403 -6.22 -6.80 0.07
N ILE A 404 -5.49 -6.81 -1.04
CA ILE A 404 -4.81 -5.63 -1.59
C ILE A 404 -5.65 -5.14 -2.77
N TYR A 405 -5.79 -3.83 -2.91
CA TYR A 405 -6.67 -3.21 -3.89
C TYR A 405 -5.90 -2.19 -4.70
N LYS A 406 -6.52 -1.78 -5.81
CA LYS A 406 -6.01 -0.73 -6.69
C LYS A 406 -7.20 0.09 -7.19
N PHE A 407 -7.09 1.40 -7.19
CA PHE A 407 -8.04 2.29 -7.83
C PHE A 407 -7.35 2.99 -9.00
N VAL A 408 -8.05 3.14 -10.12
CA VAL A 408 -7.55 3.89 -11.29
C VAL A 408 -8.58 4.94 -11.69
N ALA A 409 -8.21 6.21 -11.58
CA ALA A 409 -9.04 7.34 -11.96
C ALA A 409 -9.18 7.45 -13.50
N GLU A 410 -10.33 7.92 -13.99
CA GLU A 410 -10.58 8.17 -15.43
C GLU A 410 -9.74 9.34 -15.97
N GLU A 411 -9.38 10.29 -15.10
CA GLU A 411 -8.52 11.44 -15.39
C GLU A 411 -7.58 11.64 -14.19
N PRO A 412 -6.43 12.33 -14.34
CA PRO A 412 -5.58 12.71 -13.21
C PRO A 412 -6.40 13.35 -12.07
N ILE A 413 -6.31 12.82 -10.85
CA ILE A 413 -7.06 13.29 -9.68
C ILE A 413 -6.93 14.82 -9.47
N PRO A 414 -5.76 15.47 -9.61
CA PRO A 414 -5.65 16.92 -9.45
C PRO A 414 -6.30 17.73 -10.57
N SER A 415 -6.65 17.11 -11.70
CA SER A 415 -7.33 17.79 -12.82
C SER A 415 -8.82 18.04 -12.59
N TYR A 416 -9.45 17.31 -11.67
CA TYR A 416 -10.83 17.56 -11.27
C TYR A 416 -10.93 18.88 -10.51
N ASP A 417 -11.87 19.74 -10.93
CA ASP A 417 -12.18 21.00 -10.23
C ASP A 417 -12.65 20.77 -8.78
N ASP A 418 -13.27 19.62 -8.52
CA ASP A 418 -13.80 19.20 -7.22
C ASP A 418 -13.51 17.70 -7.02
N ARG A 419 -12.90 17.33 -5.88
CA ARG A 419 -12.57 15.92 -5.55
C ARG A 419 -13.81 15.03 -5.41
N THR A 420 -15.00 15.60 -5.25
CA THR A 420 -16.26 14.84 -5.29
C THR A 420 -16.59 14.31 -6.69
N ASP A 421 -16.03 14.90 -7.76
CA ASP A 421 -16.24 14.44 -9.13
C ASP A 421 -15.26 13.34 -9.56
N VAL A 422 -14.22 13.03 -8.75
CA VAL A 422 -13.24 11.98 -9.03
C VAL A 422 -13.95 10.67 -9.32
N ARG A 423 -13.69 10.11 -10.49
CA ARG A 423 -14.34 8.91 -11.01
C ARG A 423 -13.30 7.91 -11.48
N GLY A 424 -13.56 6.63 -11.28
CA GLY A 424 -12.63 5.59 -11.66
C GLY A 424 -13.14 4.19 -11.33
N THR A 425 -12.26 3.23 -11.52
CA THR A 425 -12.56 1.81 -11.31
C THR A 425 -11.77 1.28 -10.12
N LEU A 426 -12.46 0.61 -9.21
CA LEU A 426 -11.86 -0.11 -8.08
C LEU A 426 -11.57 -1.56 -8.49
N TYR A 427 -10.38 -2.04 -8.19
CA TYR A 427 -9.89 -3.38 -8.46
C TYR A 427 -9.46 -4.07 -7.16
N ALA A 428 -9.56 -5.39 -7.13
CA ALA A 428 -8.98 -6.22 -6.07
C ALA A 428 -7.91 -7.15 -6.65
N MET A 429 -6.85 -7.36 -5.90
CA MET A 429 -5.77 -8.27 -6.26
C MET A 429 -6.27 -9.72 -6.23
N LYS A 430 -5.93 -10.47 -7.28
CA LYS A 430 -5.91 -11.92 -7.26
C LYS A 430 -4.47 -12.37 -7.41
N ALA A 431 -3.98 -13.13 -6.43
CA ALA A 431 -2.61 -13.59 -6.37
C ALA A 431 -2.53 -15.12 -6.45
N SER A 432 -1.44 -15.62 -7.04
CA SER A 432 -1.13 -17.05 -7.08
C SER A 432 0.37 -17.29 -7.10
N GLU A 433 0.82 -18.38 -6.49
CA GLU A 433 2.24 -18.74 -6.42
C GLU A 433 2.82 -19.10 -7.81
N VAL A 434 4.01 -18.56 -8.11
CA VAL A 434 4.78 -18.88 -9.31
C VAL A 434 5.78 -19.99 -9.00
N GLY A 435 5.36 -21.24 -9.19
CA GLY A 435 6.20 -22.42 -9.00
C GLY A 435 6.00 -23.10 -7.64
N GLU A 436 6.96 -23.94 -7.26
CA GLU A 436 7.01 -24.61 -5.95
C GLU A 436 8.38 -24.33 -5.33
N GLY A 437 8.43 -23.81 -4.10
CA GLY A 437 9.69 -23.44 -3.46
C GLY A 437 9.48 -22.77 -2.10
N PRO A 438 10.57 -22.52 -1.35
CA PRO A 438 10.49 -21.69 -0.14
C PRO A 438 10.01 -20.28 -0.49
N VAL A 439 9.45 -19.57 0.49
CA VAL A 439 8.93 -18.20 0.33
C VAL A 439 9.95 -17.28 -0.35
N ALA A 440 11.25 -17.37 -0.02
CA ALA A 440 12.32 -16.57 -0.60
C ALA A 440 12.59 -16.83 -2.11
N GLU A 441 12.06 -17.90 -2.69
CA GLU A 441 12.26 -18.28 -4.10
C GLU A 441 10.93 -18.33 -4.88
N THR A 442 9.81 -17.97 -4.25
CA THR A 442 8.47 -18.08 -4.82
C THR A 442 7.85 -16.70 -4.98
N ASP A 443 7.76 -16.25 -6.23
CA ASP A 443 7.04 -15.01 -6.55
C ASP A 443 5.53 -15.22 -6.51
N LEU A 444 4.80 -14.12 -6.42
CA LEU A 444 3.37 -14.10 -6.67
C LEU A 444 3.08 -13.53 -8.05
N LYS A 445 2.29 -14.25 -8.85
CA LYS A 445 1.63 -13.69 -10.03
C LYS A 445 0.40 -12.93 -9.56
N VAL A 446 0.25 -11.71 -10.05
CA VAL A 446 -0.86 -10.80 -9.75
C VAL A 446 -1.76 -10.63 -10.98
N GLU A 447 -3.08 -10.65 -10.74
CA GLU A 447 -4.12 -10.27 -11.67
C GLU A 447 -5.06 -9.27 -10.97
N TRP A 448 -5.46 -8.19 -11.64
CA TRP A 448 -6.36 -7.18 -11.08
C TRP A 448 -7.81 -7.44 -11.49
N VAL A 449 -8.67 -7.77 -10.52
CA VAL A 449 -10.09 -8.05 -10.75
C VAL A 449 -10.89 -6.75 -10.60
N PRO A 450 -11.50 -6.20 -11.68
CA PRO A 450 -12.32 -5.01 -11.58
C PRO A 450 -13.59 -5.28 -10.77
N LEU A 451 -13.87 -4.49 -9.74
CA LEU A 451 -15.07 -4.63 -8.92
C LEU A 451 -16.22 -3.73 -9.41
N GLY A 452 -15.90 -2.51 -9.87
CA GLY A 452 -16.88 -1.58 -10.39
C GLY A 452 -16.35 -0.16 -10.59
N THR A 453 -17.09 0.63 -11.36
CA THR A 453 -16.76 2.04 -11.69
C THR A 453 -17.82 2.97 -11.11
N ALA A 454 -17.39 4.02 -10.42
CA ALA A 454 -18.25 5.08 -9.87
C ALA A 454 -17.46 6.37 -9.69
N SER A 455 -18.18 7.47 -9.45
CA SER A 455 -17.63 8.73 -8.93
C SER A 455 -17.74 8.80 -7.41
N ASN A 456 -16.89 9.62 -6.80
CA ASN A 456 -16.90 9.87 -5.36
C ASN A 456 -18.27 10.41 -4.90
N ALA A 457 -18.90 11.30 -5.68
CA ALA A 457 -20.24 11.82 -5.45
C ALA A 457 -21.35 10.76 -5.56
N GLU A 458 -21.25 9.81 -6.49
CA GLU A 458 -22.19 8.67 -6.56
C GLU A 458 -22.12 7.86 -5.26
N VAL A 459 -20.90 7.51 -4.82
CA VAL A 459 -20.71 6.71 -3.60
C VAL A 459 -21.19 7.46 -2.35
N GLU A 460 -20.86 8.75 -2.22
CA GLU A 460 -21.35 9.55 -1.09
C GLU A 460 -22.88 9.63 -1.06
N SER A 461 -23.52 9.72 -2.22
CA SER A 461 -24.99 9.71 -2.29
C SER A 461 -25.61 8.40 -1.78
N TRP A 462 -24.93 7.27 -1.98
CA TRP A 462 -25.34 5.97 -1.45
C TRP A 462 -25.06 5.84 0.06
N ILE A 463 -23.98 6.43 0.55
CA ILE A 463 -23.65 6.47 1.98
C ILE A 463 -24.71 7.26 2.75
N ALA A 464 -25.13 8.40 2.19
CA ALA A 464 -26.12 9.29 2.80
C ALA A 464 -27.49 8.63 3.06
N ASP A 465 -27.84 7.55 2.34
CA ASP A 465 -29.06 6.78 2.60
C ASP A 465 -29.06 6.11 3.99
N TYR A 466 -27.90 6.02 4.65
CA TYR A 466 -27.70 5.39 5.96
C TYR A 466 -27.41 6.38 7.10
N ASP A 467 -27.43 7.70 6.85
CA ASP A 467 -27.10 8.73 7.86
C ASP A 467 -28.10 8.80 9.02
N ASP A 468 -29.36 8.40 8.78
CA ASP A 468 -30.40 8.41 9.81
C ASP A 468 -30.43 7.10 10.64
N VAL A 469 -29.51 6.14 10.41
CA VAL A 469 -29.47 4.86 11.13
C VAL A 469 -28.81 5.05 12.50
N THR A 470 -29.56 4.73 13.55
CA THR A 470 -29.13 4.87 14.94
C THR A 470 -29.11 3.53 15.69
N GLN A 471 -28.74 3.55 16.97
CA GLN A 471 -28.85 2.38 17.82
C GLN A 471 -30.29 1.99 18.17
N VAL A 472 -31.25 2.91 18.01
CA VAL A 472 -32.67 2.60 18.16
C VAL A 472 -33.16 1.72 17.01
N ASP A 473 -32.68 1.95 15.78
CA ASP A 473 -33.06 1.17 14.61
C ASP A 473 -32.64 -0.30 14.75
N TYR A 474 -31.46 -0.57 15.30
CA TYR A 474 -31.02 -1.94 15.62
C TYR A 474 -32.07 -2.69 16.48
N LEU A 475 -32.65 -2.00 17.45
CA LEU A 475 -33.65 -2.58 18.34
C LEU A 475 -35.03 -2.66 17.68
N GLU A 476 -35.47 -1.60 17.00
CA GLU A 476 -36.83 -1.52 16.43
C GLU A 476 -36.98 -2.36 15.14
N THR A 477 -35.91 -2.57 14.38
CA THR A 477 -35.91 -3.40 13.17
C THR A 477 -35.80 -4.90 13.50
N HIS A 478 -35.00 -5.27 14.50
CA HIS A 478 -34.60 -6.66 14.73
C HIS A 478 -35.25 -7.31 15.97
N ALA A 479 -35.93 -6.56 16.83
CA ALA A 479 -36.63 -7.10 18.01
C ALA A 479 -38.16 -6.97 17.93
N GLU A 480 -38.86 -7.97 18.44
CA GLU A 480 -40.33 -7.93 18.60
C GLU A 480 -40.74 -7.24 19.91
N THR A 481 -39.85 -7.24 20.91
CA THR A 481 -40.04 -6.58 22.20
C THR A 481 -39.73 -5.08 22.09
N ASP A 482 -40.66 -4.23 22.56
CA ASP A 482 -40.40 -2.79 22.69
C ASP A 482 -39.28 -2.56 23.71
N TRP A 483 -38.15 -2.03 23.25
CA TRP A 483 -36.97 -1.81 24.07
C TRP A 483 -37.22 -0.87 25.25
N LYS A 484 -38.23 0.01 25.18
CA LYS A 484 -38.60 0.90 26.30
C LYS A 484 -39.28 0.14 27.44
N ASP A 485 -39.86 -1.02 27.14
CA ASP A 485 -40.49 -1.89 28.13
C ASP A 485 -39.50 -2.90 28.73
N ASP A 486 -38.61 -3.47 27.91
CA ASP A 486 -37.63 -4.49 28.32
C ASP A 486 -36.40 -4.50 27.37
N LEU A 487 -35.43 -3.62 27.64
CA LEU A 487 -34.23 -3.42 26.83
C LEU A 487 -33.36 -4.68 26.71
N ASP A 488 -33.10 -5.38 27.82
CA ASP A 488 -32.28 -6.60 27.83
C ASP A 488 -32.86 -7.67 26.92
N ARG A 489 -34.19 -7.79 26.92
CA ARG A 489 -34.87 -8.75 26.05
C ARG A 489 -34.88 -8.31 24.59
N ALA A 490 -35.11 -7.02 24.31
CA ALA A 490 -35.06 -6.49 22.95
C ALA A 490 -33.67 -6.68 22.33
N LEU A 491 -32.61 -6.36 23.07
CA LEU A 491 -31.22 -6.60 22.65
C LEU A 491 -30.96 -8.06 22.31
N ARG A 492 -31.38 -8.99 23.18
CA ARG A 492 -31.20 -10.42 22.92
C ARG A 492 -31.95 -10.88 21.65
N GLU A 493 -33.18 -10.41 21.44
CA GLU A 493 -33.97 -10.73 20.26
C GLU A 493 -33.31 -10.16 18.98
N ALA A 494 -32.82 -8.92 19.03
CA ALA A 494 -32.09 -8.28 17.94
C ALA A 494 -30.77 -8.99 17.62
N ASP A 495 -29.97 -9.32 18.63
CA ASP A 495 -28.69 -10.03 18.48
C ASP A 495 -28.88 -11.41 17.82
N GLU A 496 -29.93 -12.16 18.22
CA GLU A 496 -30.27 -13.45 17.62
C GLU A 496 -30.70 -13.28 16.16
N GLU A 497 -31.55 -12.28 15.86
CA GLU A 497 -32.04 -12.03 14.51
C GLU A 497 -30.91 -11.60 13.56
N VAL A 498 -30.05 -10.65 13.96
CA VAL A 498 -28.91 -10.20 13.16
C VAL A 498 -27.89 -11.33 12.95
N ALA A 499 -27.59 -12.11 13.99
CA ALA A 499 -26.70 -13.26 13.87
C ALA A 499 -27.19 -14.27 12.80
N ILE A 500 -28.50 -14.51 12.72
CA ILE A 500 -29.07 -15.49 11.80
C ILE A 500 -29.28 -14.87 10.41
N ASN A 501 -29.99 -13.75 10.33
CA ASN A 501 -30.56 -13.20 9.09
C ASN A 501 -29.85 -11.92 8.60
N GLY A 502 -28.87 -11.41 9.35
CA GLY A 502 -28.12 -10.20 9.00
C GLY A 502 -28.82 -8.92 9.41
N ASN A 503 -28.07 -7.83 9.41
CA ASN A 503 -28.58 -6.52 9.78
C ASN A 503 -29.31 -5.87 8.59
N ARG A 504 -30.61 -5.63 8.79
CA ARG A 504 -31.51 -5.06 7.77
C ARG A 504 -31.55 -3.53 7.72
N ASP A 505 -30.77 -2.86 8.57
CA ASP A 505 -30.62 -1.40 8.54
C ASP A 505 -29.58 -0.98 7.47
N TYR A 506 -28.77 -1.92 6.97
CA TYR A 506 -27.72 -1.70 5.99
C TYR A 506 -27.91 -2.58 4.74
N VAL A 507 -26.92 -2.60 3.84
CA VAL A 507 -26.88 -3.54 2.69
C VAL A 507 -27.21 -4.95 3.17
N THR A 508 -28.03 -5.70 2.43
CA THR A 508 -28.42 -7.08 2.81
C THR A 508 -27.57 -8.14 2.10
N ASP A 509 -27.61 -9.37 2.60
CA ASP A 509 -26.88 -10.49 1.98
C ASP A 509 -27.39 -10.78 0.57
N GLU A 510 -28.71 -10.66 0.36
CA GLU A 510 -29.32 -10.87 -0.95
C GLU A 510 -28.86 -9.84 -1.98
N GLU A 511 -28.61 -8.60 -1.57
CA GLU A 511 -28.09 -7.57 -2.47
C GLU A 511 -26.66 -7.88 -2.92
N VAL A 512 -25.80 -8.37 -2.02
CA VAL A 512 -24.43 -8.77 -2.37
C VAL A 512 -24.42 -9.98 -3.31
N VAL A 513 -25.22 -11.01 -3.02
CA VAL A 513 -25.30 -12.21 -3.86
C VAL A 513 -25.93 -11.92 -5.22
N GLU A 514 -26.95 -11.06 -5.27
CA GLU A 514 -27.54 -10.60 -6.53
C GLU A 514 -26.53 -9.79 -7.35
N TRP A 515 -25.78 -8.87 -6.70
CA TRP A 515 -24.70 -8.13 -7.34
C TRP A 515 -23.67 -9.09 -7.97
N ALA A 516 -23.19 -10.09 -7.23
CA ALA A 516 -22.20 -11.04 -7.71
C ALA A 516 -22.71 -11.90 -8.86
N ALA A 517 -23.97 -12.34 -8.81
CA ALA A 517 -24.60 -13.09 -9.90
C ALA A 517 -24.70 -12.25 -11.18
N GLN A 518 -25.03 -10.96 -11.05
CA GLN A 518 -25.09 -10.04 -12.18
C GLN A 518 -23.68 -9.74 -12.74
N TYR A 519 -22.70 -9.58 -11.86
CA TYR A 519 -21.29 -9.42 -12.21
C TYR A 519 -20.78 -10.62 -13.00
N GLU A 520 -21.03 -11.85 -12.54
CA GLU A 520 -20.58 -13.07 -13.23
C GLU A 520 -21.24 -13.23 -14.61
N GLU A 521 -22.53 -12.89 -14.75
CA GLU A 521 -23.27 -13.02 -16.01
C GLU A 521 -22.94 -11.91 -17.02
N ARG A 522 -22.73 -10.67 -16.55
CA ARG A 522 -22.74 -9.47 -17.40
C ARG A 522 -21.48 -8.60 -17.28
N GLY A 523 -20.53 -8.97 -16.43
CA GLY A 523 -19.35 -8.17 -16.11
C GLY A 523 -19.66 -6.99 -15.17
N PRO A 524 -18.62 -6.28 -14.66
CA PRO A 524 -18.77 -5.16 -13.71
C PRO A 524 -19.65 -4.03 -14.25
N ALA A 525 -19.54 -3.70 -15.54
CA ALA A 525 -20.34 -2.65 -16.18
C ALA A 525 -21.80 -3.07 -16.44
N GLY A 526 -22.12 -4.35 -16.32
CA GLY A 526 -23.44 -4.91 -16.61
C GLY A 526 -24.37 -4.99 -15.40
N VAL A 527 -23.91 -4.61 -14.21
CA VAL A 527 -24.65 -4.63 -12.94
C VAL A 527 -25.72 -3.53 -12.92
N ASP A 528 -26.88 -3.83 -12.32
CA ASP A 528 -27.98 -2.88 -12.21
C ASP A 528 -27.59 -1.68 -11.31
N GLU A 529 -28.10 -0.48 -11.64
CA GLU A 529 -27.70 0.78 -11.00
C GLU A 529 -27.76 0.75 -9.47
N ASP A 530 -28.84 0.21 -8.90
CA ASP A 530 -29.04 0.16 -7.44
C ASP A 530 -28.01 -0.77 -6.74
N LEU A 531 -27.34 -1.67 -7.46
CA LEU A 531 -26.35 -2.61 -6.91
C LEU A 531 -24.91 -2.18 -7.17
N ARG A 532 -24.67 -1.12 -7.96
CA ARG A 532 -23.31 -0.60 -8.20
C ARG A 532 -22.59 -0.13 -6.93
N ARG A 533 -23.34 0.13 -5.84
CA ARG A 533 -22.80 0.51 -4.53
C ARG A 533 -22.02 -0.59 -3.81
N ILE A 534 -22.30 -1.87 -4.09
CA ILE A 534 -21.80 -2.99 -3.29
C ILE A 534 -20.27 -3.03 -3.17
N PRO A 535 -19.48 -2.90 -4.27
CA PRO A 535 -18.02 -2.82 -4.22
C PRO A 535 -17.45 -1.71 -3.36
N PHE A 536 -18.16 -0.59 -3.20
CA PHE A 536 -17.65 0.60 -2.52
C PHE A 536 -18.04 0.66 -1.04
N LEU A 537 -19.15 0.00 -0.68
CA LEU A 537 -19.66 -0.06 0.70
C LEU A 537 -19.23 -1.34 1.43
N GLU A 538 -19.11 -2.46 0.71
CA GLU A 538 -18.81 -3.80 1.24
C GLU A 538 -17.61 -4.42 0.48
N THR A 539 -16.58 -3.62 0.22
CA THR A 539 -15.44 -3.90 -0.69
C THR A 539 -14.85 -5.30 -0.54
N ARG A 540 -14.49 -5.69 0.68
CA ARG A 540 -13.94 -7.02 0.95
C ARG A 540 -14.92 -8.16 0.64
N ALA A 541 -16.19 -7.99 1.01
CA ALA A 541 -17.20 -9.01 0.74
C ALA A 541 -17.42 -9.16 -0.76
N ALA A 542 -17.54 -8.04 -1.48
CA ALA A 542 -17.65 -8.00 -2.93
C ALA A 542 -16.44 -8.69 -3.61
N ALA A 543 -15.21 -8.33 -3.20
CA ALA A 543 -13.98 -8.89 -3.75
C ALA A 543 -13.90 -10.42 -3.57
N LYS A 544 -14.17 -10.93 -2.36
CA LYS A 544 -14.14 -12.38 -2.11
C LYS A 544 -15.25 -13.12 -2.86
N GLU A 545 -16.43 -12.51 -2.99
CA GLU A 545 -17.58 -13.10 -3.70
C GLU A 545 -17.27 -13.35 -5.20
N VAL A 546 -16.46 -12.48 -5.83
CA VAL A 546 -16.04 -12.63 -7.24
C VAL A 546 -14.68 -13.30 -7.43
N GLY A 547 -14.11 -13.84 -6.35
CA GLY A 547 -12.91 -14.68 -6.40
C GLY A 547 -11.57 -13.94 -6.44
N ALA A 548 -11.52 -12.71 -5.92
CA ALA A 548 -10.25 -12.05 -5.60
C ALA A 548 -9.61 -12.66 -4.34
N SER A 549 -8.30 -12.46 -4.19
CA SER A 549 -7.55 -12.93 -3.03
C SER A 549 -7.79 -12.00 -1.84
N VAL A 550 -8.25 -12.58 -0.73
CA VAL A 550 -8.37 -11.89 0.56
C VAL A 550 -7.63 -12.67 1.65
N GLU A 551 -6.70 -13.53 1.26
CA GLU A 551 -5.93 -14.39 2.15
C GLU A 551 -4.80 -13.64 2.87
N PHE A 552 -4.41 -12.45 2.36
CA PHE A 552 -3.32 -11.67 2.91
C PHE A 552 -3.53 -11.38 4.41
N ASN A 553 -2.42 -11.39 5.12
CA ASN A 553 -2.39 -11.24 6.57
C ASN A 553 -1.44 -10.09 6.90
N LYS A 554 -2.04 -9.00 7.36
CA LYS A 554 -1.35 -7.74 7.62
C LYS A 554 -0.57 -7.20 6.40
N ALA A 555 -1.30 -6.84 5.34
CA ALA A 555 -0.71 -6.06 4.26
C ALA A 555 -0.67 -4.61 4.73
N GLU A 556 0.52 -4.08 4.95
CA GLU A 556 0.71 -2.81 5.65
C GLU A 556 1.31 -1.73 4.76
N GLY A 557 2.64 -1.60 4.69
CA GLY A 557 3.28 -0.58 3.85
C GLY A 557 3.27 -0.90 2.35
N ILE A 558 2.96 0.11 1.54
CA ILE A 558 3.21 0.11 0.10
C ILE A 558 3.87 1.44 -0.23
N ASP A 559 4.96 1.44 -0.98
CA ASP A 559 5.58 2.69 -1.40
C ASP A 559 6.43 2.54 -2.65
N ALA A 560 6.53 3.61 -3.43
CA ALA A 560 7.40 3.75 -4.59
C ALA A 560 8.20 5.07 -4.46
N ARG A 561 9.13 5.32 -5.38
CA ARG A 561 9.73 6.66 -5.45
C ARG A 561 8.68 7.69 -5.89
N ASP A 562 8.73 8.89 -5.34
CA ASP A 562 7.86 10.03 -5.71
C ASP A 562 7.85 10.33 -7.22
N ASP A 563 8.95 10.04 -7.93
CA ASP A 563 9.11 10.26 -9.37
C ASP A 563 9.13 8.96 -10.19
N ALA A 564 8.65 7.84 -9.62
CA ALA A 564 8.65 6.54 -10.28
C ALA A 564 7.96 6.55 -11.66
N GLU A 565 8.60 5.90 -12.62
CA GLU A 565 8.09 5.65 -13.96
C GLU A 565 7.92 4.13 -14.19
N PRO A 566 7.18 3.70 -15.23
CA PRO A 566 7.21 2.31 -15.67
C PRO A 566 8.64 1.81 -15.87
N GLY A 567 9.00 0.72 -15.21
CA GLY A 567 10.36 0.17 -15.10
C GLY A 567 10.98 0.34 -13.71
N ASP A 568 10.50 1.32 -12.93
CA ASP A 568 10.87 1.48 -11.52
C ASP A 568 10.14 0.50 -10.63
N PHE A 569 10.48 0.52 -9.33
CA PHE A 569 9.96 -0.44 -8.36
C PHE A 569 9.03 0.20 -7.35
N ILE A 570 8.01 -0.57 -7.01
CA ILE A 570 7.13 -0.37 -5.86
C ILE A 570 7.31 -1.55 -4.89
N TYR A 571 7.20 -1.29 -3.58
CA TYR A 571 7.40 -2.28 -2.53
C TYR A 571 6.09 -2.55 -1.79
N PHE A 572 5.90 -3.79 -1.33
CA PHE A 572 4.72 -4.23 -0.57
C PHE A 572 5.18 -4.98 0.68
N GLY A 573 4.89 -4.43 1.86
CA GLY A 573 5.12 -5.02 3.17
C GLY A 573 3.96 -5.92 3.60
N ILE A 574 4.27 -7.17 3.94
CA ILE A 574 3.35 -8.11 4.57
C ILE A 574 3.95 -8.49 5.91
N SER A 575 3.54 -7.90 7.04
CA SER A 575 4.23 -8.06 8.33
C SER A 575 4.12 -9.46 8.94
N ALA A 576 3.23 -10.32 8.44
CA ALA A 576 3.22 -11.72 8.85
C ALA A 576 2.66 -12.64 7.76
N LEU A 577 3.49 -13.56 7.26
CA LEU A 577 3.06 -14.61 6.35
C LEU A 577 2.56 -15.82 7.14
N GLY A 578 1.30 -15.75 7.57
CA GLY A 578 0.65 -16.76 8.39
C GLY A 578 -0.86 -16.79 8.19
N GLY A 579 -1.55 -17.55 9.04
CA GLY A 579 -3.01 -17.65 9.00
C GLY A 579 -3.52 -18.21 7.67
N TYR A 580 -4.42 -17.46 7.02
CA TYR A 580 -5.09 -17.85 5.79
C TYR A 580 -4.18 -17.92 4.55
N MET A 581 -2.93 -17.42 4.64
CA MET A 581 -1.93 -17.59 3.58
C MET A 581 -1.18 -18.93 3.67
N THR A 582 -1.37 -19.69 4.75
CA THR A 582 -0.58 -20.88 5.11
C THR A 582 -1.44 -22.08 5.48
N ASP A 583 -2.76 -21.93 5.48
CA ASP A 583 -3.67 -23.03 5.74
C ASP A 583 -3.94 -23.86 4.47
N ASP A 584 -4.77 -24.90 4.60
CA ASP A 584 -5.09 -25.78 3.46
C ASP A 584 -6.29 -25.24 2.63
N GLU A 585 -6.75 -24.01 2.89
CA GLU A 585 -7.89 -23.35 2.23
C GLU A 585 -7.41 -22.16 1.35
N GLY A 586 -8.28 -21.64 0.49
CA GLY A 586 -7.93 -20.48 -0.37
C GLY A 586 -6.92 -20.75 -1.49
N ASP A 587 -6.48 -19.67 -2.14
CA ASP A 587 -5.57 -19.72 -3.30
C ASP A 587 -4.08 -19.58 -2.94
N LEU A 588 -3.73 -19.08 -1.75
CA LEU A 588 -2.35 -18.88 -1.27
C LEU A 588 -2.02 -19.88 -0.16
N GLN A 589 -0.98 -20.70 -0.33
CA GLN A 589 -0.66 -21.83 0.56
C GLN A 589 0.85 -21.97 0.80
N PHE A 590 1.45 -20.91 1.33
CA PHE A 590 2.88 -20.85 1.61
C PHE A 590 3.29 -21.60 2.87
N ASP A 591 4.60 -21.88 2.97
CA ASP A 591 5.24 -22.14 4.25
C ASP A 591 5.21 -20.88 5.12
N ARG A 592 4.97 -21.04 6.42
CA ARG A 592 4.83 -19.93 7.37
C ARG A 592 6.13 -19.13 7.53
N VAL A 593 5.98 -17.80 7.58
CA VAL A 593 7.01 -16.84 8.02
C VAL A 593 6.39 -15.90 9.04
N ASP A 594 6.70 -16.12 10.32
CA ASP A 594 6.06 -15.44 11.46
C ASP A 594 6.19 -13.91 11.47
N THR A 595 7.20 -13.41 10.78
CA THR A 595 7.61 -12.01 10.79
C THR A 595 7.58 -11.35 9.42
N GLY A 596 6.93 -12.02 8.46
CA GLY A 596 6.54 -11.37 7.23
C GLY A 596 7.56 -11.36 6.10
N VAL A 597 7.19 -10.65 5.05
CA VAL A 597 7.93 -10.53 3.77
C VAL A 597 7.76 -9.11 3.24
N VAL A 598 8.84 -8.53 2.72
CA VAL A 598 8.79 -7.39 1.80
C VAL A 598 8.88 -7.93 0.39
N TYR A 599 7.86 -7.66 -0.41
CA TYR A 599 7.88 -7.88 -1.84
C TYR A 599 8.28 -6.62 -2.58
N ARG A 600 8.88 -6.79 -3.75
CA ARG A 600 9.13 -5.74 -4.73
C ARG A 600 8.43 -6.09 -6.02
N ALA A 601 7.88 -5.11 -6.71
CA ALA A 601 7.29 -5.26 -8.02
C ALA A 601 7.78 -4.19 -8.98
N GLU A 602 7.99 -4.56 -10.23
CA GLU A 602 8.29 -3.60 -11.30
C GLU A 602 6.97 -2.96 -11.77
N LEU A 603 6.96 -1.64 -11.88
CA LEU A 603 5.84 -0.90 -12.44
C LEU A 603 5.82 -1.10 -13.96
N GLU A 604 4.73 -1.65 -14.47
CA GLU A 604 4.53 -1.88 -15.90
C GLU A 604 3.89 -0.65 -16.56
N SER A 605 3.63 -0.72 -17.87
CA SER A 605 2.85 0.29 -18.58
C SER A 605 1.52 0.53 -17.88
N GLY A 606 1.14 1.81 -17.70
CA GLY A 606 -0.06 2.17 -16.96
C GLY A 606 0.05 1.95 -15.45
N TYR A 607 1.28 1.84 -14.92
CA TYR A 607 1.56 1.69 -13.49
C TYR A 607 0.99 0.41 -12.86
N ASP A 608 0.78 -0.62 -13.70
CA ASP A 608 0.31 -1.93 -13.28
C ASP A 608 1.42 -2.79 -12.66
N VAL A 609 1.02 -3.74 -11.83
CA VAL A 609 1.89 -4.77 -11.26
C VAL A 609 1.33 -6.14 -11.59
N SER A 610 2.13 -6.99 -12.23
CA SER A 610 1.76 -8.39 -12.54
C SER A 610 2.55 -9.44 -11.74
N ARG A 611 3.61 -9.03 -11.02
CA ARG A 611 4.47 -9.94 -10.26
C ARG A 611 5.06 -9.30 -9.00
N LEU A 612 4.95 -10.00 -7.87
CA LEU A 612 5.59 -9.63 -6.60
C LEU A 612 6.75 -10.58 -6.32
N GLU A 613 7.96 -10.04 -6.22
CA GLU A 613 9.20 -10.80 -5.95
C GLU A 613 9.63 -10.58 -4.49
N PRO A 614 9.86 -11.64 -3.69
CA PRO A 614 10.30 -11.48 -2.31
C PRO A 614 11.74 -10.94 -2.26
N VAL A 615 11.95 -9.83 -1.55
CA VAL A 615 13.28 -9.20 -1.40
C VAL A 615 13.79 -9.21 0.03
N VAL A 616 12.89 -9.23 1.01
CA VAL A 616 13.22 -9.44 2.43
C VAL A 616 12.24 -10.45 3.00
N VAL A 617 12.73 -11.50 3.64
CA VAL A 617 11.93 -12.53 4.31
C VAL A 617 12.42 -12.62 5.75
N GLY A 618 11.50 -12.37 6.69
CA GLY A 618 11.81 -12.38 8.12
C GLY A 618 12.08 -13.78 8.69
N PRO A 619 12.55 -13.88 9.94
CA PRO A 619 12.78 -15.15 10.62
C PRO A 619 11.50 -15.76 11.24
N ASN A 620 11.59 -17.00 11.74
CA ASN A 620 10.52 -17.65 12.52
C ASN A 620 10.85 -17.72 14.01
N ASP A 621 9.84 -17.96 14.87
CA ASP A 621 9.99 -17.99 16.34
C ASP A 621 11.00 -19.05 16.84
N GLY A 622 11.22 -20.10 16.04
CA GLY A 622 12.14 -21.19 16.32
C GLY A 622 13.60 -20.91 15.96
N ASP A 623 13.89 -19.79 15.29
CA ASP A 623 15.26 -19.44 14.91
C ASP A 623 16.13 -19.03 16.11
N PRO A 624 17.46 -19.19 16.03
CA PRO A 624 18.34 -18.80 17.11
C PRO A 624 18.25 -17.29 17.42
N GLU A 625 18.28 -16.92 18.70
CA GLU A 625 18.30 -15.51 19.17
C GLU A 625 19.32 -14.64 18.40
N SER A 626 20.51 -15.16 18.07
CA SER A 626 21.53 -14.43 17.29
C SER A 626 21.16 -14.14 15.83
N ILE A 627 20.14 -14.80 15.31
CA ILE A 627 19.56 -14.53 13.98
C ILE A 627 18.42 -13.53 14.13
N LEU A 628 17.53 -13.76 15.10
CA LEU A 628 16.42 -12.86 15.43
C LEU A 628 16.92 -11.45 15.74
N ASP A 629 18.04 -11.35 16.47
CA ASP A 629 18.64 -10.08 16.84
C ASP A 629 19.06 -9.26 15.64
N GLU A 630 19.39 -9.88 14.50
CA GLU A 630 19.97 -9.24 13.30
C GLU A 630 19.08 -9.33 12.06
N SER A 631 17.77 -9.56 12.24
CA SER A 631 16.82 -9.67 11.11
C SER A 631 15.65 -8.76 11.34
N LEU A 632 15.17 -8.07 10.30
CA LEU A 632 13.88 -7.39 10.29
C LEU A 632 12.76 -8.32 10.76
N ILE A 633 11.86 -7.83 11.62
CA ILE A 633 10.64 -8.54 12.03
C ILE A 633 9.40 -7.67 11.85
N ASN A 634 8.33 -8.23 11.28
CA ASN A 634 7.05 -7.54 11.10
C ASN A 634 7.19 -6.14 10.53
N VAL A 635 7.63 -6.10 9.27
CA VAL A 635 7.64 -4.85 8.51
C VAL A 635 6.25 -4.24 8.44
N ASP A 636 6.14 -3.05 9.00
CA ASP A 636 4.94 -2.24 8.98
C ASP A 636 5.12 -1.14 7.93
N ASN A 637 5.64 0.03 8.32
CA ASN A 637 5.90 1.10 7.38
C ASN A 637 7.07 0.80 6.43
N VAL A 638 6.88 1.18 5.16
CA VAL A 638 7.83 1.06 4.06
C VAL A 638 7.95 2.43 3.40
N MET A 639 9.13 3.04 3.44
CA MET A 639 9.37 4.33 2.76
C MET A 639 10.53 4.21 1.76
N VAL A 640 10.30 4.46 0.48
CA VAL A 640 11.32 4.49 -0.57
C VAL A 640 11.88 5.91 -0.65
N MET A 641 13.20 6.04 -0.50
CA MET A 641 13.90 7.31 -0.66
C MET A 641 14.22 7.60 -2.13
N ASP A 642 14.50 8.87 -2.46
CA ASP A 642 14.89 9.33 -3.80
C ASP A 642 16.03 8.55 -4.46
N ASP A 643 16.88 7.89 -3.67
CA ASP A 643 18.01 7.08 -4.16
C ASP A 643 17.69 5.58 -4.29
N GLY A 644 16.44 5.20 -4.10
CA GLY A 644 15.92 3.84 -4.19
C GLY A 644 16.16 2.97 -2.95
N ARG A 645 16.89 3.45 -1.92
CA ARG A 645 16.91 2.75 -0.62
C ARG A 645 15.55 2.80 0.03
N VAL A 646 15.27 1.82 0.89
CA VAL A 646 13.96 1.68 1.53
C VAL A 646 14.11 1.67 3.04
N LEU A 647 13.40 2.54 3.75
CA LEU A 647 13.24 2.48 5.19
C LEU A 647 12.17 1.44 5.51
N LEU A 648 12.50 0.50 6.39
CA LEU A 648 11.61 -0.57 6.85
C LEU A 648 11.44 -0.45 8.36
N CYS A 649 10.20 -0.22 8.80
CA CYS A 649 9.86 0.01 10.20
C CYS A 649 9.19 -1.23 10.80
N GLU A 650 9.41 -1.49 12.08
CA GLU A 650 8.91 -2.70 12.76
C GLU A 650 7.74 -2.39 13.70
N ASP A 651 6.76 -3.31 13.73
CA ASP A 651 5.72 -3.47 14.76
C ASP A 651 5.66 -4.93 15.24
N LYS A 652 6.34 -5.25 16.36
CA LYS A 652 6.25 -6.62 16.96
C LYS A 652 6.63 -6.71 18.43
N GLY A 653 7.50 -5.82 18.90
CA GLY A 653 8.25 -6.01 20.13
C GLY A 653 9.25 -7.17 20.06
N SER A 654 9.50 -7.86 21.18
CA SER A 654 10.73 -8.66 21.30
C SER A 654 10.85 -9.89 20.39
N PHE A 655 9.76 -10.57 20.02
CA PHE A 655 9.76 -11.80 19.21
C PHE A 655 10.86 -12.86 19.54
N GLY A 656 11.33 -12.93 20.80
CA GLY A 656 12.42 -13.84 21.19
C GLY A 656 13.85 -13.33 20.93
N ARG A 657 14.01 -12.09 20.47
CA ARG A 657 15.27 -11.32 20.49
C ARG A 657 15.77 -11.10 21.92
N SER A 658 17.06 -10.77 22.02
CA SER A 658 17.71 -10.36 23.26
C SER A 658 17.30 -8.95 23.73
N TYR A 659 16.68 -8.16 22.84
CA TYR A 659 16.14 -6.83 23.09
C TYR A 659 14.65 -6.76 22.72
N PRO A 660 13.86 -5.93 23.41
CA PRO A 660 12.42 -5.84 23.17
C PRO A 660 11.97 -4.69 22.26
N ASN A 661 12.90 -3.84 21.84
CA ASN A 661 12.63 -2.63 21.06
C ASN A 661 12.42 -2.96 19.59
N ASP A 662 11.50 -2.23 18.96
CA ASP A 662 11.35 -2.23 17.51
C ASP A 662 12.44 -1.37 16.87
N ALA A 663 12.78 -1.68 15.63
CA ALA A 663 13.90 -1.11 14.92
C ALA A 663 13.48 -0.46 13.60
N LEU A 664 14.21 0.59 13.22
CA LEU A 664 14.17 1.17 11.87
C LEU A 664 15.37 0.66 11.12
N TRP A 665 15.12 0.08 9.95
CA TRP A 665 16.13 -0.49 9.08
C TRP A 665 16.22 0.28 7.77
N VAL A 666 17.42 0.35 7.19
CA VAL A 666 17.63 0.87 5.83
C VAL A 666 18.01 -0.30 4.93
N TYR A 667 17.13 -0.65 4.01
CA TYR A 667 17.34 -1.66 2.98
C TYR A 667 17.97 -1.01 1.75
N GLU A 668 19.10 -1.57 1.32
CA GLU A 668 19.82 -1.24 0.09
C GLU A 668 19.51 -2.32 -0.96
N PRO A 669 18.68 -2.01 -1.98
CA PRO A 669 18.39 -2.95 -3.05
C PRO A 669 19.64 -3.28 -3.87
N PRO A 670 19.71 -4.45 -4.50
CA PRO A 670 20.81 -4.77 -5.40
C PRO A 670 20.79 -3.83 -6.61
N THR A 671 21.98 -3.43 -7.09
CA THR A 671 22.11 -2.76 -8.38
C THR A 671 21.45 -3.61 -9.47
N SER A 672 20.66 -2.99 -10.33
CA SER A 672 19.98 -3.62 -11.46
C SER A 672 20.48 -3.04 -12.78
N LEU A 673 20.49 -3.87 -13.82
CA LEU A 673 20.79 -3.48 -15.19
C LEU A 673 19.58 -3.85 -16.03
N HIS A 674 18.79 -2.85 -16.39
CA HIS A 674 17.54 -3.03 -17.14
C HIS A 674 17.68 -2.51 -18.57
N VAL A 675 16.87 -3.09 -19.45
CA VAL A 675 16.69 -2.61 -20.83
C VAL A 675 15.22 -2.26 -21.01
N ASP A 676 14.95 -1.08 -21.57
CA ASP A 676 13.58 -0.59 -21.68
C ASP A 676 12.71 -1.50 -22.56
N SER A 677 11.42 -1.52 -22.24
CA SER A 677 10.40 -2.02 -23.16
C SER A 677 10.08 -0.95 -24.21
N VAL A 678 9.77 -1.36 -25.44
CA VAL A 678 9.48 -0.43 -26.54
C VAL A 678 8.37 -0.95 -27.46
N ALA A 679 7.42 -0.08 -27.78
CA ALA A 679 6.45 -0.31 -28.84
C ALA A 679 6.97 0.27 -30.16
N VAL A 680 6.95 -0.53 -31.24
CA VAL A 680 7.38 -0.09 -32.58
C VAL A 680 6.36 -0.49 -33.64
N SER A 681 6.08 0.40 -34.59
CA SER A 681 5.22 0.04 -35.73
C SER A 681 5.90 -0.98 -36.64
N HIS A 682 5.11 -1.76 -37.38
CA HIS A 682 5.66 -2.73 -38.33
C HIS A 682 6.51 -2.04 -39.43
N GLY A 683 7.79 -2.40 -39.51
CA GLY A 683 8.79 -1.77 -40.38
C GLY A 683 9.25 -0.38 -39.92
N GLY A 684 8.79 0.07 -38.76
CA GLY A 684 9.29 1.25 -38.05
C GLY A 684 10.46 0.89 -37.14
N THR A 685 11.09 1.92 -36.58
CA THR A 685 12.16 1.77 -35.59
C THR A 685 11.79 2.46 -34.28
N GLY A 686 12.29 1.91 -33.17
CA GLY A 686 12.21 2.50 -31.82
C GLY A 686 13.53 2.32 -31.10
N THR A 687 13.67 2.96 -29.95
CA THR A 687 14.88 2.93 -29.13
C THR A 687 14.56 2.37 -27.77
N ALA A 688 15.39 1.44 -27.29
CA ALA A 688 15.40 0.98 -25.91
C ALA A 688 16.76 1.33 -25.30
N ASP A 689 16.77 1.98 -24.15
CA ASP A 689 17.99 2.27 -23.42
C ASP A 689 18.38 1.09 -22.50
N LEU A 690 19.68 0.97 -22.23
CA LEU A 690 20.26 0.01 -21.30
C LEU A 690 20.82 0.80 -20.11
N THR A 691 20.21 0.66 -18.95
CA THR A 691 20.42 1.54 -17.79
C THR A 691 20.81 0.74 -16.55
N LEU A 692 21.84 1.22 -15.85
CA LEU A 692 22.32 0.67 -14.60
C LEU A 692 21.82 1.55 -13.45
N SER A 693 21.03 1.00 -12.52
CA SER A 693 20.30 1.79 -11.52
C SER A 693 21.21 2.56 -10.57
N SER A 694 22.35 1.99 -10.17
CA SER A 694 23.32 2.66 -9.29
C SER A 694 24.76 2.24 -9.54
N VAL A 695 25.70 3.19 -9.41
CA VAL A 695 27.15 2.93 -9.42
C VAL A 695 27.83 3.63 -8.25
N PRO A 696 27.60 3.14 -7.03
CA PRO A 696 28.01 3.84 -5.83
C PRO A 696 29.53 3.93 -5.64
N ASP A 697 30.32 3.02 -6.23
CA ASP A 697 31.79 3.09 -6.28
C ASP A 697 32.33 3.57 -7.65
N GLY A 698 31.46 4.16 -8.48
CA GLY A 698 31.77 4.60 -9.84
C GLY A 698 31.78 3.43 -10.82
N LEU A 699 32.02 3.70 -12.10
CA LEU A 699 32.01 2.68 -13.16
C LEU A 699 33.30 2.73 -13.97
N ALA A 700 34.17 1.74 -13.83
CA ALA A 700 35.38 1.65 -14.65
C ALA A 700 35.11 1.11 -16.07
N GLY A 701 34.15 0.20 -16.21
CA GLY A 701 33.81 -0.40 -17.50
C GLY A 701 33.08 -1.72 -17.43
N GLY A 702 32.81 -2.31 -18.60
CA GLY A 702 32.04 -3.54 -18.66
C GLY A 702 31.94 -4.20 -20.03
N ARG A 703 31.33 -5.40 -20.00
CA ARG A 703 30.92 -6.18 -21.17
C ARG A 703 29.54 -6.79 -20.93
N VAL A 704 28.60 -6.40 -21.75
CA VAL A 704 27.19 -6.82 -21.70
C VAL A 704 26.75 -7.28 -23.07
N THR A 705 25.84 -8.25 -23.14
CA THR A 705 25.15 -8.63 -24.39
C THR A 705 23.66 -8.45 -24.19
N VAL A 706 23.00 -7.83 -25.16
CA VAL A 706 21.55 -7.70 -25.21
C VAL A 706 21.03 -8.52 -26.39
N SER A 707 19.97 -9.28 -26.19
CA SER A 707 19.44 -10.22 -27.18
C SER A 707 17.93 -10.08 -27.33
N VAL A 708 17.41 -10.14 -28.56
CA VAL A 708 15.98 -10.26 -28.86
C VAL A 708 15.67 -11.74 -29.10
N GLU A 709 14.69 -12.30 -28.39
CA GLU A 709 14.39 -13.74 -28.47
C GLU A 709 13.88 -14.17 -29.85
N HIS A 710 13.07 -13.34 -30.51
CA HIS A 710 12.47 -13.61 -31.82
C HIS A 710 12.81 -12.51 -32.83
N ALA A 711 13.93 -12.69 -33.53
CA ALA A 711 14.42 -11.74 -34.55
C ALA A 711 13.50 -11.56 -35.77
N ASP A 712 12.53 -12.46 -35.96
CA ASP A 712 11.47 -12.35 -36.96
C ASP A 712 10.29 -11.47 -36.52
N VAL A 713 10.25 -11.07 -35.24
CA VAL A 713 9.34 -10.06 -34.70
C VAL A 713 10.04 -8.69 -34.65
N ALA A 714 11.21 -8.59 -34.02
CA ALA A 714 12.00 -7.36 -33.97
C ALA A 714 13.50 -7.64 -34.14
N ALA A 715 14.24 -6.74 -34.78
CA ALA A 715 15.67 -6.89 -35.00
C ALA A 715 16.46 -5.65 -34.56
N ILE A 716 17.61 -5.85 -33.93
CA ILE A 716 18.55 -4.78 -33.58
C ILE A 716 19.25 -4.32 -34.86
N THR A 717 19.12 -3.03 -35.16
CA THR A 717 19.63 -2.42 -36.41
C THR A 717 20.77 -1.45 -36.18
N ASP A 718 20.78 -0.76 -35.05
CA ASP A 718 21.88 0.10 -34.61
C ASP A 718 22.01 0.09 -33.09
N ALA A 719 23.15 0.55 -32.58
CA ALA A 719 23.35 0.76 -31.15
C ALA A 719 24.50 1.75 -30.91
N SER A 720 24.36 2.57 -29.88
CA SER A 720 25.35 3.57 -29.48
C SER A 720 25.57 3.56 -27.97
N TYR A 721 26.75 3.97 -27.55
CA TYR A 721 27.02 4.20 -26.13
C TYR A 721 26.51 5.59 -25.70
N HIS A 722 26.36 5.76 -24.40
CA HIS A 722 26.33 7.07 -23.78
C HIS A 722 27.63 7.86 -24.04
N ASP A 723 27.55 9.19 -24.07
CA ASP A 723 28.65 10.12 -24.35
C ASP A 723 29.89 9.84 -23.49
N ALA A 724 29.68 9.50 -22.20
CA ALA A 724 30.74 9.16 -21.25
C ALA A 724 31.58 7.93 -21.67
N LEU A 725 31.02 7.05 -22.51
CA LEU A 725 31.60 5.75 -22.87
C LEU A 725 32.07 5.69 -24.34
N GLU A 726 31.92 6.78 -25.11
CA GLU A 726 32.18 6.83 -26.56
C GLU A 726 33.64 6.53 -26.98
N LEU A 727 34.61 6.71 -26.09
CA LEU A 727 36.04 6.51 -26.41
C LEU A 727 36.46 5.04 -26.55
N THR A 728 35.50 4.11 -26.52
CA THR A 728 35.69 2.66 -26.52
C THR A 728 35.49 2.07 -27.92
N ALA A 729 35.48 0.73 -28.03
CA ALA A 729 35.16 0.08 -29.30
C ALA A 729 33.64 0.05 -29.48
N GLY A 730 33.14 0.52 -30.63
CA GLY A 730 31.71 0.57 -30.92
C GLY A 730 30.98 -0.77 -30.72
N PRO A 731 29.66 -0.74 -30.43
CA PRO A 731 28.87 -1.95 -30.23
C PRO A 731 28.96 -2.90 -31.43
N THR A 732 28.89 -4.21 -31.16
CA THR A 732 28.96 -5.25 -32.20
C THR A 732 27.63 -5.96 -32.33
N ILE A 733 26.89 -5.67 -33.40
CA ILE A 733 25.59 -6.27 -33.71
C ILE A 733 25.80 -7.54 -34.56
N ALA A 734 25.05 -8.60 -34.28
CA ALA A 734 25.05 -9.82 -35.08
C ALA A 734 24.42 -9.61 -36.47
N ASP A 735 24.88 -10.37 -37.47
CA ASP A 735 24.41 -10.25 -38.86
C ASP A 735 22.90 -10.49 -39.03
N ASP A 736 22.26 -11.18 -38.09
CA ASP A 736 20.82 -11.48 -38.07
C ASP A 736 20.00 -10.52 -37.19
N GLY A 737 20.63 -9.52 -36.58
CA GLY A 737 19.98 -8.54 -35.71
C GLY A 737 19.47 -9.10 -34.37
N SER A 738 19.81 -10.35 -34.04
CA SER A 738 19.32 -11.00 -32.81
C SER A 738 20.03 -10.53 -31.55
N THR A 739 21.26 -10.01 -31.66
CA THR A 739 22.09 -9.67 -30.51
C THR A 739 22.98 -8.46 -30.77
N VAL A 740 23.28 -7.71 -29.72
CA VAL A 740 24.29 -6.66 -29.68
C VAL A 740 25.22 -6.85 -28.48
N GLU A 741 26.53 -6.77 -28.70
CA GLU A 741 27.52 -6.81 -27.63
C GLU A 741 28.12 -5.42 -27.39
N PHE A 742 28.07 -5.00 -26.13
CA PHE A 742 28.67 -3.79 -25.60
C PHE A 742 29.98 -4.12 -24.88
N ARG A 743 31.03 -3.34 -25.15
CA ARG A 743 32.34 -3.39 -24.48
C ARG A 743 32.86 -1.98 -24.26
N PHE A 744 32.66 -1.49 -23.05
CA PHE A 744 32.93 -0.10 -22.70
C PHE A 744 33.89 0.00 -21.52
N ALA A 745 34.42 1.20 -21.34
CA ALA A 745 35.27 1.63 -20.25
C ALA A 745 35.05 3.14 -20.09
N ASP A 746 34.85 3.60 -18.87
CA ASP A 746 34.83 5.03 -18.58
C ASP A 746 36.27 5.52 -18.48
N LEU A 747 36.79 5.99 -19.61
CA LEU A 747 38.21 6.36 -19.71
C LEU A 747 38.50 7.74 -19.13
N ASP A 748 37.50 8.61 -19.07
CA ASP A 748 37.62 9.98 -18.58
C ASP A 748 37.09 10.14 -17.14
N ALA A 749 36.53 9.08 -16.55
CA ALA A 749 35.94 9.06 -15.20
C ALA A 749 34.80 10.07 -15.08
N GLU A 750 33.91 10.07 -16.08
CA GLU A 750 32.72 10.95 -16.12
C GLU A 750 31.53 10.33 -15.37
N ILE A 751 31.51 9.00 -15.17
CA ILE A 751 30.53 8.27 -14.35
C ILE A 751 31.15 8.08 -12.96
N GLU A 752 30.96 9.09 -12.12
CA GLU A 752 31.56 9.17 -10.79
C GLU A 752 30.83 8.28 -9.75
N PRO A 753 31.49 7.95 -8.63
CA PRO A 753 30.85 7.30 -7.48
C PRO A 753 29.57 8.00 -7.01
N GLY A 754 28.51 7.22 -6.83
CA GLY A 754 27.19 7.69 -6.38
C GLY A 754 26.25 8.10 -7.51
N ALA A 755 26.63 7.95 -8.79
CA ALA A 755 25.72 8.20 -9.89
C ALA A 755 24.58 7.16 -9.92
N MET A 756 23.36 7.64 -10.15
CA MET A 756 22.13 6.85 -10.32
C MET A 756 21.65 6.85 -11.77
N ASP A 757 20.84 5.86 -12.11
CA ASP A 757 20.14 5.73 -13.41
C ASP A 757 21.07 5.96 -14.60
N VAL A 758 22.24 5.31 -14.54
CA VAL A 758 23.32 5.51 -15.50
C VAL A 758 23.00 4.75 -16.78
N ARG A 759 22.50 5.49 -17.78
CA ARG A 759 22.35 4.98 -19.13
C ARG A 759 23.72 4.61 -19.72
N LEU A 760 23.89 3.34 -20.06
CA LEU A 760 25.12 2.81 -20.65
C LEU A 760 25.08 2.88 -22.18
N ALA A 761 23.94 2.58 -22.78
CA ALA A 761 23.77 2.50 -24.22
C ALA A 761 22.31 2.71 -24.65
N SER A 762 22.13 3.00 -25.94
CA SER A 762 20.84 3.02 -26.63
C SER A 762 20.86 1.96 -27.74
N ILE A 763 19.75 1.25 -27.91
CA ILE A 763 19.58 0.14 -28.86
C ILE A 763 18.45 0.51 -29.83
N GLU A 764 18.74 0.59 -31.13
CA GLU A 764 17.72 0.83 -32.16
C GLU A 764 17.15 -0.50 -32.67
N LEU A 765 15.84 -0.69 -32.49
CA LEU A 765 15.08 -1.88 -32.82
C LEU A 765 14.15 -1.59 -33.99
N GLU A 766 14.14 -2.45 -35.02
CA GLU A 766 13.19 -2.41 -36.15
C GLU A 766 12.13 -3.52 -35.98
N GLY A 767 10.85 -3.18 -36.10
CA GLY A 767 9.76 -4.17 -36.11
C GLY A 767 9.75 -4.96 -37.42
N THR A 768 10.39 -6.13 -37.47
CA THR A 768 10.51 -6.97 -38.67
C THR A 768 9.27 -7.84 -38.94
N GLY A 769 8.46 -8.07 -37.91
CA GLY A 769 7.23 -8.84 -37.90
C GLY A 769 6.13 -8.13 -37.11
N THR A 770 5.12 -8.90 -36.71
CA THR A 770 3.99 -8.45 -35.86
C THR A 770 3.92 -9.36 -34.63
N GLY A 771 3.60 -8.83 -33.47
CA GLY A 771 3.56 -9.55 -32.20
C GLY A 771 4.59 -9.03 -31.19
N THR A 772 4.85 -9.84 -30.16
CA THR A 772 5.68 -9.45 -29.01
C THR A 772 6.91 -10.35 -28.89
N THR A 773 8.05 -9.78 -28.49
CA THR A 773 9.28 -10.53 -28.21
C THR A 773 10.06 -9.91 -27.05
N ASP A 774 10.70 -10.76 -26.24
CA ASP A 774 11.50 -10.31 -25.10
C ASP A 774 12.88 -9.81 -25.55
N ILE A 775 13.40 -8.82 -24.82
CA ILE A 775 14.77 -8.32 -24.84
C ILE A 775 15.44 -8.80 -23.55
N THR A 776 16.52 -9.57 -23.67
CA THR A 776 17.22 -10.17 -22.53
C THR A 776 18.63 -9.60 -22.41
N VAL A 777 19.13 -9.51 -21.17
CA VAL A 777 20.45 -8.94 -20.86
C VAL A 777 21.35 -10.02 -20.22
N ASP A 778 22.52 -10.22 -20.80
CA ASP A 778 23.58 -11.10 -20.30
C ASP A 778 24.80 -10.26 -19.86
N VAL A 779 25.06 -10.22 -18.55
CA VAL A 779 26.21 -9.49 -17.97
C VAL A 779 27.44 -10.39 -17.91
N HIS A 780 28.51 -10.03 -18.64
CA HIS A 780 29.75 -10.81 -18.64
C HIS A 780 30.77 -10.29 -17.63
N ALA A 781 30.83 -8.97 -17.46
CA ALA A 781 31.66 -8.27 -16.48
C ALA A 781 31.20 -6.82 -16.37
N LEU A 782 31.15 -6.29 -15.15
CA LEU A 782 31.08 -4.85 -14.85
C LEU A 782 32.02 -4.62 -13.68
N ASP A 783 32.82 -3.55 -13.75
CA ASP A 783 33.82 -3.22 -12.73
C ASP A 783 33.64 -1.77 -12.28
N ALA A 784 33.72 -1.52 -10.97
CA ALA A 784 33.72 -0.19 -10.38
C ALA A 784 35.10 0.49 -10.47
N ASP A 785 35.20 1.77 -10.11
CA ASP A 785 36.45 2.56 -10.24
C ASP A 785 37.61 2.00 -9.41
N ASP A 786 37.30 1.36 -8.28
CA ASP A 786 38.28 0.72 -7.41
C ASP A 786 38.71 -0.68 -7.89
N GLY A 787 38.07 -1.18 -8.96
CA GLY A 787 38.29 -2.49 -9.57
C GLY A 787 37.55 -3.64 -8.91
N THR A 788 36.60 -3.37 -8.02
CA THR A 788 35.62 -4.37 -7.55
C THR A 788 34.63 -4.71 -8.65
N ALA A 789 34.14 -5.95 -8.67
CA ALA A 789 33.16 -6.38 -9.66
C ALA A 789 31.76 -5.95 -9.22
N ILE A 790 31.01 -5.33 -10.14
CA ILE A 790 29.58 -5.06 -10.00
C ILE A 790 28.84 -6.26 -10.58
N GLU A 791 27.97 -6.89 -9.79
CA GLU A 791 27.13 -8.01 -10.24
C GLU A 791 25.67 -7.58 -10.20
N PRO A 792 25.18 -6.85 -11.21
CA PRO A 792 23.83 -6.33 -11.18
C PRO A 792 22.82 -7.42 -11.53
N GLN A 793 21.59 -7.25 -11.02
CA GLN A 793 20.45 -8.04 -11.43
C GLN A 793 20.02 -7.62 -12.84
N ALA A 794 20.13 -8.52 -13.81
CA ALA A 794 19.68 -8.28 -15.18
C ALA A 794 18.14 -8.27 -15.24
N ARG A 795 17.57 -7.22 -15.82
CA ARG A 795 16.12 -7.07 -16.03
C ARG A 795 15.82 -7.02 -17.53
N PRO A 796 14.99 -7.94 -18.06
CA PRO A 796 14.62 -7.95 -19.46
C PRO A 796 13.60 -6.84 -19.77
N GLY A 797 13.55 -6.40 -21.02
CA GLY A 797 12.50 -5.55 -21.56
C GLY A 797 11.66 -6.32 -22.59
N VAL A 798 10.64 -5.68 -23.15
CA VAL A 798 9.76 -6.28 -24.16
C VAL A 798 9.65 -5.37 -25.38
N VAL A 799 9.72 -5.95 -26.58
CA VAL A 799 9.35 -5.25 -27.82
C VAL A 799 7.95 -5.68 -28.24
N VAL A 800 7.04 -4.71 -28.34
CA VAL A 800 5.73 -4.90 -28.97
C VAL A 800 5.79 -4.33 -30.38
N THR A 801 5.48 -5.15 -31.37
CA THR A 801 5.46 -4.72 -32.78
C THR A 801 4.03 -4.56 -33.28
N GLY A 802 3.70 -3.33 -33.64
CA GLY A 802 2.36 -2.92 -34.04
C GLY A 802 1.85 -3.57 -35.33
N PRO A 803 0.55 -3.41 -35.63
CA PRO A 803 -0.11 -4.02 -36.77
C PRO A 803 0.52 -3.60 -38.12
N PRO A 804 0.37 -4.43 -39.17
CA PRO A 804 0.88 -4.11 -40.49
C PRO A 804 0.02 -3.04 -41.19
N PRO A 805 0.54 -2.37 -42.24
CA PRO A 805 -0.22 -1.38 -43.02
C PRO A 805 -1.57 -1.90 -43.51
N ILE A 806 -2.61 -1.13 -43.23
CA ILE A 806 -3.99 -1.45 -43.59
C ILE A 806 -4.22 -1.25 -45.10
N GLY A 807 -4.97 -2.15 -45.74
CA GLY A 807 -5.30 -2.09 -47.17
C GLY A 807 -4.33 -2.79 -48.14
N GLY A 808 -3.33 -3.54 -47.65
CA GLY A 808 -2.63 -4.61 -48.40
C GLY A 808 -1.75 -4.20 -49.60
N GLY A 809 -1.44 -2.91 -49.78
CA GLY A 809 -0.56 -2.42 -50.84
C GLY A 809 0.91 -2.33 -50.40
N SER A 810 1.86 -2.80 -51.22
CA SER A 810 3.29 -2.58 -50.97
C SER A 810 3.60 -1.07 -51.06
N GLY A 811 3.64 -0.39 -49.91
CA GLY A 811 3.85 1.05 -49.78
C GLY A 811 2.85 1.81 -48.89
N GLY A 812 1.94 1.13 -48.19
CA GLY A 812 1.16 1.73 -47.10
C GLY A 812 2.04 2.05 -45.89
N ARG A 813 1.65 3.04 -45.08
CA ARG A 813 2.30 3.33 -43.79
C ARG A 813 1.67 2.44 -42.73
N ALA A 814 2.47 1.97 -41.78
CA ALA A 814 1.97 1.18 -40.67
C ALA A 814 1.24 2.11 -39.70
N PRO A 815 0.16 1.64 -39.06
CA PRO A 815 -0.48 2.35 -37.96
C PRO A 815 0.54 2.71 -36.87
N THR A 816 0.31 3.82 -36.18
CA THR A 816 1.11 4.20 -35.00
C THR A 816 0.21 4.49 -33.81
N ASP A 817 0.72 4.11 -32.65
CA ASP A 817 0.24 4.47 -31.32
C ASP A 817 0.88 5.81 -30.95
N LEU A 818 0.09 6.88 -30.76
CA LEU A 818 0.63 8.23 -30.49
C LEU A 818 0.74 8.55 -29.00
N ASP A 819 -0.04 7.89 -28.14
CA ASP A 819 -0.05 8.14 -26.69
C ASP A 819 0.57 7.01 -25.84
N GLY A 820 0.92 5.90 -26.47
CA GLY A 820 1.67 4.78 -25.88
C GLY A 820 0.79 3.81 -25.10
N ASP A 821 -0.53 3.86 -25.24
CA ASP A 821 -1.47 3.01 -24.50
C ASP A 821 -1.63 1.59 -25.12
N GLY A 822 -0.97 1.33 -26.25
CA GLY A 822 -1.04 0.08 -27.00
C GLY A 822 -2.14 0.05 -28.07
N LYS A 823 -2.96 1.08 -28.19
CA LYS A 823 -3.93 1.30 -29.26
C LYS A 823 -3.27 2.07 -30.41
N PHE A 824 -3.73 1.81 -31.63
CA PHE A 824 -3.11 2.38 -32.85
C PHE A 824 -4.11 3.29 -33.56
N GLU A 825 -4.38 4.42 -32.93
CA GLU A 825 -5.34 5.46 -33.29
C GLU A 825 -4.95 6.24 -34.57
N ASP A 826 -3.66 6.35 -34.89
CA ASP A 826 -3.20 6.76 -36.24
C ASP A 826 -3.24 5.56 -37.19
N VAL A 827 -4.45 5.12 -37.49
CA VAL A 827 -4.77 3.94 -38.30
C VAL A 827 -4.13 4.02 -39.70
N ASN A 828 -3.97 5.22 -40.26
CA ASN A 828 -3.38 5.40 -41.59
C ASN A 828 -1.85 5.73 -41.55
N GLY A 829 -1.26 5.86 -40.36
CA GLY A 829 0.16 6.04 -40.12
C GLY A 829 0.72 7.38 -40.61
N ASN A 830 -0.05 8.46 -40.58
CA ASN A 830 0.37 9.78 -41.08
C ASN A 830 1.03 10.70 -40.03
N GLY A 831 1.08 10.26 -38.78
CA GLY A 831 1.65 10.90 -37.60
C GLY A 831 0.66 11.77 -36.82
N ARG A 832 -0.65 11.54 -36.94
CA ARG A 832 -1.70 12.27 -36.20
C ARG A 832 -3.02 11.51 -36.28
N LEU A 833 -3.80 11.56 -35.20
CA LEU A 833 -5.20 11.16 -35.18
C LEU A 833 -6.05 12.24 -35.89
N ASP A 834 -6.70 11.87 -37.00
CA ASP A 834 -7.65 12.74 -37.69
C ASP A 834 -8.80 11.97 -38.37
N TYR A 835 -9.71 12.70 -39.01
CA TYR A 835 -10.88 12.09 -39.65
C TYR A 835 -10.53 11.06 -40.74
N ASP A 836 -9.36 11.15 -41.34
CA ASP A 836 -8.89 10.16 -42.32
C ASP A 836 -8.55 8.80 -41.66
N ASP A 837 -8.27 8.76 -40.34
CA ASP A 837 -8.08 7.53 -39.55
C ASP A 837 -9.39 6.80 -39.27
N VAL A 838 -10.43 7.56 -38.87
CA VAL A 838 -11.81 7.03 -38.73
C VAL A 838 -12.28 6.43 -40.06
N VAL A 839 -12.00 7.11 -41.17
CA VAL A 839 -12.34 6.59 -42.51
C VAL A 839 -11.51 5.35 -42.84
N ALA A 840 -10.23 5.34 -42.50
CA ALA A 840 -9.35 4.19 -42.74
C ALA A 840 -9.82 2.95 -41.96
N LEU A 841 -10.15 3.09 -40.67
CA LEU A 841 -10.67 2.01 -39.85
C LEU A 841 -12.03 1.54 -40.37
N PHE A 842 -12.94 2.47 -40.67
CA PHE A 842 -14.26 2.16 -41.20
C PHE A 842 -14.20 1.38 -42.53
N ASP A 843 -13.35 1.81 -43.47
CA ASP A 843 -13.23 1.19 -44.79
C ASP A 843 -12.55 -0.19 -44.73
N SER A 844 -11.72 -0.43 -43.71
CA SER A 844 -10.90 -1.65 -43.57
C SER A 844 -11.25 -2.49 -42.33
N ILE A 845 -12.41 -2.26 -41.70
CA ILE A 845 -12.82 -2.94 -40.48
C ILE A 845 -12.88 -4.47 -40.61
N GLU A 846 -13.13 -4.99 -41.83
CA GLU A 846 -13.16 -6.43 -42.11
C GLU A 846 -11.80 -6.97 -42.63
N ASP A 847 -10.78 -6.13 -42.80
CA ASP A 847 -9.46 -6.56 -43.31
C ASP A 847 -8.73 -7.42 -42.27
N GLU A 848 -7.98 -8.43 -42.73
CA GLU A 848 -7.17 -9.30 -41.85
C GLU A 848 -6.14 -8.49 -41.03
N SER A 849 -5.63 -7.37 -41.55
CA SER A 849 -4.70 -6.49 -40.82
C SER A 849 -5.34 -5.79 -39.62
N VAL A 850 -6.66 -5.67 -39.61
CA VAL A 850 -7.44 -5.09 -38.51
C VAL A 850 -7.94 -6.23 -37.62
N MET A 851 -8.69 -7.18 -38.20
CA MET A 851 -9.33 -8.29 -37.48
C MET A 851 -8.38 -9.24 -36.73
N LEU A 852 -7.09 -9.30 -37.10
CA LEU A 852 -6.09 -10.12 -36.40
C LEU A 852 -5.33 -9.35 -35.31
N ASN A 853 -5.56 -8.05 -35.14
CA ASN A 853 -4.90 -7.20 -34.17
C ASN A 853 -5.97 -6.50 -33.31
N VAL A 854 -6.78 -7.32 -32.61
CA VAL A 854 -7.89 -6.84 -31.77
C VAL A 854 -7.39 -5.86 -30.72
N ASP A 855 -6.31 -6.21 -30.02
CA ASP A 855 -5.77 -5.40 -28.93
C ASP A 855 -5.42 -3.96 -29.38
N ALA A 856 -4.99 -3.79 -30.64
CA ALA A 856 -4.59 -2.51 -31.23
C ALA A 856 -5.74 -1.64 -31.76
N PHE A 857 -6.90 -2.21 -32.06
CA PHE A 857 -8.01 -1.49 -32.74
C PHE A 857 -9.37 -1.62 -32.04
N ASP A 858 -9.43 -2.36 -30.93
CA ASP A 858 -10.59 -2.44 -30.04
C ASP A 858 -10.55 -1.25 -29.07
N PHE A 859 -10.96 -0.08 -29.58
CA PHE A 859 -10.95 1.19 -28.86
C PHE A 859 -12.05 1.23 -27.79
N ASN A 860 -13.10 0.41 -27.89
CA ASN A 860 -14.15 0.33 -26.88
C ASN A 860 -13.94 -0.79 -25.83
N GLU A 861 -12.82 -1.51 -25.93
CA GLU A 861 -12.36 -2.56 -25.02
C GLU A 861 -13.36 -3.70 -24.77
N ASN A 862 -14.24 -3.98 -25.73
CA ASN A 862 -15.27 -5.02 -25.56
C ASN A 862 -14.80 -6.43 -25.98
N GLY A 863 -13.54 -6.58 -26.36
CA GLY A 863 -12.88 -7.80 -26.82
C GLY A 863 -13.12 -8.13 -28.30
N ARG A 864 -13.63 -7.20 -29.12
CA ARG A 864 -13.85 -7.39 -30.56
C ARG A 864 -13.86 -6.07 -31.33
N ILE A 865 -13.38 -6.11 -32.57
CA ILE A 865 -13.46 -4.96 -33.48
C ILE A 865 -14.83 -4.92 -34.19
N ASP A 866 -15.59 -3.86 -33.97
CA ASP A 866 -16.84 -3.54 -34.64
C ASP A 866 -17.05 -2.02 -34.85
N TYR A 867 -18.22 -1.62 -35.34
CA TYR A 867 -18.47 -0.21 -35.70
C TYR A 867 -18.54 0.73 -34.48
N ASP A 868 -18.66 0.18 -33.27
CA ASP A 868 -18.60 0.98 -32.05
C ASP A 868 -17.16 1.49 -31.83
N ASP A 869 -16.12 0.74 -32.25
CA ASP A 869 -14.71 1.20 -32.23
C ASP A 869 -14.47 2.40 -33.14
N VAL A 870 -15.05 2.39 -34.34
CA VAL A 870 -15.02 3.55 -35.25
C VAL A 870 -15.70 4.77 -34.62
N THR A 871 -16.69 4.54 -33.75
CA THR A 871 -17.41 5.61 -33.07
C THR A 871 -16.56 6.20 -31.95
N VAL A 872 -15.89 5.36 -31.14
CA VAL A 872 -14.94 5.80 -30.11
C VAL A 872 -13.80 6.60 -30.74
N LEU A 873 -13.14 6.06 -31.77
CA LEU A 873 -12.07 6.75 -32.48
C LEU A 873 -12.51 8.09 -33.11
N TYR A 874 -13.80 8.21 -33.47
CA TYR A 874 -14.35 9.47 -33.97
C TYR A 874 -14.60 10.49 -32.85
N ASP A 875 -15.00 10.04 -31.66
CA ASP A 875 -15.29 10.91 -30.53
C ASP A 875 -14.02 11.49 -29.88
N GLU A 876 -12.86 10.89 -30.15
CA GLU A 876 -11.52 11.37 -29.75
C GLU A 876 -10.97 12.54 -30.60
N ILE A 877 -11.61 12.87 -31.74
CA ILE A 877 -11.20 13.96 -32.67
C ILE A 877 -12.00 15.25 -32.45
#